data_AF-A0A7V3TVD0-F1
#
_entry.id   AF-A0A7V3TVD0-F1
#
_cell.length_a   1.000
_cell.length_b   1.000
_cell.length_c   1.000
_cell.angle_alpha   90.00
_cell.angle_beta   90.00
_cell.angle_gamma   90.00
#
_symmetry.space_group_name_H-M   'P 1'
#
loop_
_entity.id
_entity.type
_entity.pdbx_description
1 polymer ?
#
loop_
_entity_poly.entity_id
_entity_poly.type
_entity_poly.pdbx_seq_one_letter_code
_entity_poly.pdbx_strand_id
1 'polypeptide(L)'
;MLLKSFPSILLVVTLVLKVPSGAGRLVASELPAVTASRNLIVNGDLERDEDRKPPFGWVMWGAQQYKNPEYYQRDTQIRRSGKASLRIFHPKNTAGYIVTDPESAIRPEPGMAYEISFFARADRPCQGRFMVIGYQSIRPFIDAESPLNAAISLDTQWRQYRFEIRESVDFFAESSRYLILGFQAAGDPRVECTMWVDDVVVIPRRMPAGARLINPATLSITPLPHRLTPGASLDVAADLRQSGRPALKTACGLSFHRLVGFTGFPFDAKGEYNLPGELEMAIRELRLPLSRVYGVGHEPPQKDQPPWSIEMAIDRLALLCRRINLPYEMMVVELEEQSANRKLPPETWAQAVRYARSKGYGFRYWEVSNEPYSQTFSNSVGMGGAFPTSDDYVAHVKAVSAAIRKVDPTAQVGVAIHIGRPRWGNYILKNAAGSYDFAVAHYYGFENAYKSSFEELVLGQNYRVLYRIQQTQALLNAYNPNRRVYQLDTEWGMHSSGPNGERPDYANRNGNIIGVLHRAIRMIYYVREQPLAGASGWQMLGHSRGLGFDILVTDQPSARTMLYWLYYHFIRHVGDSVVEFQGTAPFVTMRGLAGDQQIEGPMTPLLLTTDAQKRQVFCVLANGSWTQDVPCRLLIKNFQGRLAFAKLLSDDDLDRPPLLTSPNNFVRDVSKNWNVEIDGGATQVRGTLPAHSVLFLTLEQSR
;
A
#
# COMPACT_ATOMS: atom_id res chain seq x y z
N MET A 1 17.52 -22.33 -74.77
CA MET A 1 16.25 -22.83 -75.34
C MET A 1 15.56 -23.66 -74.26
N LEU A 2 14.41 -23.17 -73.77
CA LEU A 2 13.40 -23.81 -72.90
C LEU A 2 13.85 -24.33 -71.50
N LEU A 3 13.63 -23.57 -70.41
CA LEU A 3 12.40 -23.48 -69.58
C LEU A 3 11.86 -24.85 -69.09
N LYS A 4 11.98 -25.10 -67.78
CA LYS A 4 10.92 -25.72 -66.96
C LYS A 4 11.12 -25.42 -65.47
N SER A 5 10.02 -24.96 -64.89
CA SER A 5 9.77 -24.36 -63.58
C SER A 5 9.81 -25.35 -62.42
N PHE A 6 10.36 -24.94 -61.26
CA PHE A 6 9.99 -25.44 -59.93
C PHE A 6 10.05 -24.27 -58.93
N PRO A 7 9.08 -24.15 -57.99
CA PRO A 7 9.03 -23.05 -57.04
C PRO A 7 9.93 -23.32 -55.82
N SER A 8 10.69 -22.30 -55.43
CA SER A 8 11.52 -22.28 -54.24
C SER A 8 10.66 -22.19 -52.97
N ILE A 9 10.80 -23.18 -52.08
CA ILE A 9 10.37 -23.09 -50.68
C ILE A 9 11.46 -22.30 -49.94
N LEU A 10 11.17 -21.04 -49.60
CA LEU A 10 12.04 -20.20 -48.80
C LEU A 10 11.78 -20.47 -47.31
N LEU A 11 12.78 -21.04 -46.65
CA LEU A 11 12.86 -21.24 -45.21
C LEU A 11 12.99 -19.88 -44.51
N VAL A 12 11.94 -19.39 -43.87
CA VAL A 12 12.00 -18.18 -43.02
C VAL A 12 12.50 -18.59 -41.64
N VAL A 13 13.75 -18.25 -41.34
CA VAL A 13 14.30 -18.28 -39.98
C VAL A 13 13.75 -17.08 -39.22
N THR A 14 12.83 -17.33 -38.27
CA THR A 14 12.30 -16.29 -37.38
C THR A 14 13.30 -16.02 -36.25
N LEU A 15 14.03 -14.91 -36.34
CA LEU A 15 14.83 -14.40 -35.24
C LEU A 15 13.91 -13.66 -34.26
N VAL A 16 13.57 -14.29 -33.12
CA VAL A 16 12.77 -13.67 -32.06
C VAL A 16 13.68 -12.82 -31.17
N LEU A 17 13.66 -11.51 -31.38
CA LEU A 17 14.27 -10.54 -30.45
C LEU A 17 13.26 -10.19 -29.34
N LYS A 18 13.63 -10.57 -28.11
CA LYS A 18 12.94 -10.26 -26.84
C LYS A 18 12.97 -8.74 -26.60
N VAL A 19 11.80 -8.10 -26.46
CA VAL A 19 11.64 -6.74 -25.91
C VAL A 19 10.88 -6.86 -24.57
N PRO A 20 11.33 -6.23 -23.47
CA PRO A 20 10.58 -6.17 -22.23
C PRO A 20 9.70 -4.91 -22.20
N SER A 21 8.39 -5.04 -21.97
CA SER A 21 7.56 -4.07 -21.24
C SER A 21 6.07 -4.43 -21.33
N GLY A 22 5.36 -4.23 -20.22
CA GLY A 22 3.92 -4.34 -20.13
C GLY A 22 3.22 -3.33 -21.04
N ALA A 23 2.62 -3.84 -22.10
CA ALA A 23 1.62 -3.16 -22.91
C ALA A 23 0.63 -4.21 -23.38
N GLY A 24 -0.64 -3.84 -23.47
CA GLY A 24 -1.77 -4.74 -23.70
C GLY A 24 -1.51 -5.80 -24.79
N ARG A 25 -2.02 -7.01 -24.55
CA ARG A 25 -2.00 -8.10 -25.52
C ARG A 25 -2.58 -7.62 -26.86
N LEU A 26 -1.80 -7.76 -27.93
CA LEU A 26 -2.30 -7.86 -29.30
C LEU A 26 -3.20 -9.10 -29.39
N VAL A 27 -4.51 -8.90 -29.52
CA VAL A 27 -5.47 -9.96 -29.86
C VAL A 27 -6.03 -9.62 -31.23
N ALA A 28 -5.69 -10.42 -32.23
CA ALA A 28 -6.40 -10.42 -33.50
C ALA A 28 -7.64 -11.32 -33.31
N SER A 29 -8.82 -10.71 -33.18
CA SER A 29 -10.09 -11.41 -33.36
C SER A 29 -11.01 -10.54 -34.21
N GLU A 30 -11.49 -11.07 -35.32
CA GLU A 30 -12.57 -10.47 -36.09
C GLU A 30 -13.87 -10.61 -35.27
N LEU A 31 -14.45 -9.47 -34.88
CA LEU A 31 -15.77 -9.36 -34.27
C LEU A 31 -16.59 -8.31 -35.02
N PRO A 32 -17.94 -8.44 -34.98
CA PRO A 32 -18.82 -7.98 -36.05
C PRO A 32 -19.02 -6.45 -36.09
N ALA A 33 -19.47 -5.97 -37.24
CA ALA A 33 -19.63 -4.57 -37.60
C ALA A 33 -20.34 -3.74 -36.51
N VAL A 34 -19.60 -2.80 -35.93
CA VAL A 34 -20.05 -1.82 -34.94
C VAL A 34 -20.83 -0.72 -35.67
N THR A 35 -22.07 -0.47 -35.23
CA THR A 35 -22.85 0.74 -35.55
C THR A 35 -22.01 1.98 -35.27
N ALA A 36 -21.88 2.89 -36.25
CA ALA A 36 -21.01 4.07 -36.20
C ALA A 36 -21.22 4.94 -34.94
N SER A 37 -20.46 4.67 -33.88
CA SER A 37 -20.29 5.55 -32.74
C SER A 37 -19.43 6.74 -33.15
N ARG A 38 -19.93 7.96 -32.98
CA ARG A 38 -19.23 9.20 -33.32
C ARG A 38 -17.96 9.35 -32.48
N ASN A 39 -16.84 9.73 -33.10
CA ASN A 39 -15.59 10.07 -32.42
C ASN A 39 -15.83 11.16 -31.36
N LEU A 40 -15.35 10.94 -30.13
CA LEU A 40 -15.51 11.89 -29.02
C LEU A 40 -14.50 13.05 -29.05
N ILE A 41 -13.47 12.98 -29.89
CA ILE A 41 -12.45 14.04 -29.98
C ILE A 41 -12.86 15.09 -31.00
N VAL A 42 -12.96 16.34 -30.54
CA VAL A 42 -13.21 17.50 -31.40
C VAL A 42 -11.95 17.80 -32.20
N ASN A 43 -12.08 17.85 -33.54
CA ASN A 43 -10.98 18.15 -34.46
C ASN A 43 -9.75 17.26 -34.22
N GLY A 44 -9.98 15.96 -33.98
CA GLY A 44 -8.92 14.95 -33.82
C GLY A 44 -8.25 14.53 -35.13
N ASP A 45 -8.88 14.84 -36.26
CA ASP A 45 -8.42 14.61 -37.64
C ASP A 45 -7.74 15.85 -38.27
N LEU A 46 -7.81 17.02 -37.61
CA LEU A 46 -7.15 18.28 -38.04
C LEU A 46 -7.61 18.78 -39.43
N GLU A 47 -8.80 18.37 -39.87
CA GLU A 47 -9.37 18.68 -41.19
C GLU A 47 -9.97 20.08 -41.29
N ARG A 48 -10.21 20.73 -40.14
CA ARG A 48 -10.65 22.13 -40.09
C ARG A 48 -9.54 23.03 -40.61
N ASP A 49 -9.86 23.84 -41.61
CA ASP A 49 -8.92 24.79 -42.18
C ASP A 49 -8.85 26.06 -41.33
N GLU A 50 -7.73 26.24 -40.65
CA GLU A 50 -7.47 27.36 -39.74
C GLU A 50 -5.97 27.53 -39.48
N ASP A 51 -5.57 28.76 -39.16
CA ASP A 51 -4.17 29.12 -38.84
C ASP A 51 -3.96 29.33 -37.33
N ARG A 52 -4.89 28.84 -36.49
CA ARG A 52 -4.83 28.99 -35.03
C ARG A 52 -3.71 28.11 -34.43
N LYS A 53 -3.00 28.66 -33.44
CA LYS A 53 -1.96 27.95 -32.67
C LYS A 53 -2.26 28.01 -31.16
N PRO A 54 -2.51 26.88 -30.47
CA PRO A 54 -2.76 25.55 -31.04
C PRO A 54 -4.06 25.49 -31.87
N PRO A 55 -4.23 24.47 -32.74
CA PRO A 55 -5.47 24.26 -33.48
C PRO A 55 -6.70 24.14 -32.56
N PHE A 56 -7.88 24.47 -33.07
CA PHE A 56 -9.16 24.33 -32.39
C PHE A 56 -9.34 22.90 -31.87
N GLY A 57 -9.87 22.76 -30.65
CA GLY A 57 -9.97 21.46 -29.97
C GLY A 57 -8.71 21.06 -29.20
N TRP A 58 -7.64 21.87 -29.23
CA TRP A 58 -6.38 21.60 -28.56
C TRP A 58 -5.89 22.79 -27.74
N VAL A 59 -5.22 22.54 -26.61
CA VAL A 59 -4.77 23.56 -25.64
C VAL A 59 -3.37 23.24 -25.12
N MET A 60 -2.55 24.28 -24.96
CA MET A 60 -1.22 24.17 -24.33
C MET A 60 -1.32 23.92 -22.83
N TRP A 61 -0.55 22.96 -22.34
CA TRP A 61 -0.55 22.54 -20.95
C TRP A 61 0.87 22.54 -20.35
N GLY A 62 0.92 22.49 -19.01
CA GLY A 62 2.16 22.61 -18.22
C GLY A 62 2.36 24.01 -17.63
N ALA A 63 3.54 24.23 -17.02
CA ALA A 63 3.88 25.50 -16.38
C ALA A 63 3.89 26.65 -17.40
N GLN A 64 3.49 27.85 -16.95
CA GLN A 64 3.29 29.00 -17.85
C GLN A 64 4.54 29.35 -18.66
N GLN A 65 5.75 29.20 -18.09
CA GLN A 65 7.00 29.47 -18.81
C GLN A 65 7.26 28.55 -20.01
N TYR A 66 6.58 27.42 -20.12
CA TYR A 66 6.75 26.46 -21.22
C TYR A 66 5.64 26.53 -22.28
N LYS A 67 4.67 27.44 -22.12
CA LYS A 67 3.56 27.59 -23.07
C LYS A 67 3.96 28.55 -24.19
N ASN A 68 4.38 28.01 -25.32
CA ASN A 68 4.64 28.76 -26.54
C ASN A 68 3.80 28.19 -27.71
N PRO A 69 2.88 28.98 -28.29
CA PRO A 69 1.99 28.50 -29.35
C PRO A 69 2.73 28.06 -30.61
N GLU A 70 3.91 28.61 -30.91
CA GLU A 70 4.72 28.22 -32.07
C GLU A 70 5.21 26.76 -32.04
N TYR A 71 5.11 26.11 -30.88
CA TYR A 71 5.48 24.71 -30.73
C TYR A 71 4.34 23.75 -31.08
N TYR A 72 3.12 24.26 -31.28
CA TYR A 72 1.93 23.44 -31.48
C TYR A 72 1.11 23.99 -32.64
N GLN A 73 1.20 23.35 -33.79
CA GLN A 73 0.63 23.88 -35.02
C GLN A 73 0.04 22.80 -35.91
N ARG A 74 -0.93 23.20 -36.73
CA ARG A 74 -1.44 22.41 -37.84
C ARG A 74 -0.36 22.34 -38.92
N ASP A 75 -0.04 21.13 -39.39
CA ASP A 75 0.99 20.89 -40.41
C ASP A 75 0.36 20.21 -41.63
N THR A 76 0.34 20.94 -42.74
CA THR A 76 -0.23 20.45 -44.01
C THR A 76 0.79 19.71 -44.86
N GLN A 77 2.09 19.74 -44.52
CA GLN A 77 3.14 19.10 -45.29
C GLN A 77 3.40 17.67 -44.81
N ILE A 78 3.47 17.48 -43.49
CA ILE A 78 3.69 16.18 -42.88
C ILE A 78 2.36 15.71 -42.27
N ARG A 79 1.67 14.82 -42.99
CA ARG A 79 0.37 14.27 -42.60
C ARG A 79 0.29 12.77 -42.91
N ARG A 80 -0.55 12.03 -42.20
CA ARG A 80 -0.77 10.60 -42.44
C ARG A 80 -1.87 10.40 -43.46
N SER A 81 -3.00 11.06 -43.26
CA SER A 81 -4.10 11.15 -44.22
C SER A 81 -4.70 12.55 -44.23
N GLY A 82 -5.68 12.79 -45.11
CA GLY A 82 -6.42 14.05 -45.11
C GLY A 82 -5.60 15.30 -45.44
N LYS A 83 -5.93 16.42 -44.81
CA LYS A 83 -5.39 17.76 -45.09
C LYS A 83 -4.23 18.15 -44.18
N ALA A 84 -4.19 17.70 -42.92
CA ALA A 84 -3.14 18.11 -41.99
C ALA A 84 -2.97 17.13 -40.83
N SER A 85 -1.86 17.28 -40.09
CA SER A 85 -1.68 16.66 -38.78
C SER A 85 -1.34 17.71 -37.71
N LEU A 86 -1.31 17.30 -36.44
CA LEU A 86 -0.86 18.14 -35.33
C LEU A 86 0.65 17.98 -35.14
N ARG A 87 1.42 19.03 -35.42
CA ARG A 87 2.86 19.11 -35.11
C ARG A 87 3.06 19.60 -33.68
N ILE A 88 3.86 18.86 -32.92
CA ILE A 88 4.21 19.09 -31.52
C ILE A 88 5.73 19.13 -31.43
N PHE A 89 6.29 20.32 -31.28
CA PHE A 89 7.72 20.51 -31.04
C PHE A 89 7.98 20.55 -29.53
N HIS A 90 8.89 19.72 -29.06
CA HIS A 90 9.38 19.77 -27.69
C HIS A 90 10.83 20.26 -27.68
N PRO A 91 11.09 21.52 -27.29
CA PRO A 91 12.45 22.03 -27.14
C PRO A 91 13.15 21.40 -25.94
N LYS A 92 14.47 21.33 -26.02
CA LYS A 92 15.31 20.87 -24.91
C LYS A 92 15.13 21.75 -23.65
N ASN A 93 15.13 21.09 -22.50
CA ASN A 93 14.97 21.63 -21.15
C ASN A 93 13.61 22.31 -20.91
N THR A 94 12.55 21.82 -21.55
CA THR A 94 11.18 22.29 -21.33
C THR A 94 10.28 21.16 -20.83
N ALA A 95 9.09 21.51 -20.33
CA ALA A 95 8.09 20.53 -19.87
C ALA A 95 6.68 20.85 -20.39
N GLY A 96 6.58 21.64 -21.46
CA GLY A 96 5.32 21.94 -22.12
C GLY A 96 4.80 20.73 -22.89
N TYR A 97 3.48 20.57 -22.94
CA TYR A 97 2.81 19.56 -23.73
C TYR A 97 1.43 20.05 -24.20
N ILE A 98 0.77 19.29 -25.06
CA ILE A 98 -0.55 19.64 -25.58
C ILE A 98 -1.61 18.65 -25.09
N VAL A 99 -2.81 19.17 -24.84
CA VAL A 99 -3.98 18.36 -24.48
C VAL A 99 -5.16 18.69 -25.39
N THR A 100 -6.14 17.79 -25.45
CA THR A 100 -7.47 18.13 -25.98
C THR A 100 -8.12 19.20 -25.11
N ASP A 101 -8.88 20.12 -25.72
CA ASP A 101 -9.51 21.25 -25.04
C ASP A 101 -10.39 20.78 -23.86
N PRO A 102 -10.09 21.19 -22.61
CA PRO A 102 -10.89 20.83 -21.44
C PRO A 102 -12.37 21.19 -21.56
N GLU A 103 -12.73 22.24 -22.30
CA GLU A 103 -14.12 22.64 -22.52
C GLU A 103 -14.91 21.63 -23.36
N SER A 104 -14.20 20.81 -24.14
CA SER A 104 -14.75 19.69 -24.92
C SER A 104 -14.28 18.33 -24.40
N ALA A 105 -13.89 18.26 -23.12
CA ALA A 105 -13.41 17.03 -22.50
C ALA A 105 -14.44 15.90 -22.62
N ILE A 106 -13.93 14.67 -22.74
CA ILE A 106 -14.75 13.46 -22.72
C ILE A 106 -15.48 13.40 -21.37
N ARG A 107 -16.79 13.19 -21.42
CA ARG A 107 -17.64 12.95 -20.25
C ARG A 107 -17.82 11.44 -20.11
N PRO A 108 -17.06 10.77 -19.22
CA PRO A 108 -17.21 9.34 -19.11
C PRO A 108 -18.55 8.96 -18.48
N GLU A 109 -19.10 7.84 -18.91
CA GLU A 109 -20.36 7.29 -18.44
C GLU A 109 -20.13 5.96 -17.71
N PRO A 110 -20.91 5.67 -16.65
CA PRO A 110 -20.85 4.38 -15.97
C PRO A 110 -21.04 3.19 -16.91
N GLY A 111 -20.21 2.16 -16.76
CA GLY A 111 -20.29 0.92 -17.54
C GLY A 111 -19.75 1.02 -18.98
N MET A 112 -18.98 2.05 -19.29
CA MET A 112 -18.35 2.22 -20.60
C MET A 112 -16.85 1.93 -20.58
N ALA A 113 -16.34 1.41 -21.69
CA ALA A 113 -14.94 1.39 -22.06
C ALA A 113 -14.70 2.38 -23.19
N TYR A 114 -13.50 2.94 -23.27
CA TYR A 114 -13.10 3.91 -24.28
C TYR A 114 -11.90 3.35 -25.04
N GLU A 115 -12.13 3.04 -26.31
CA GLU A 115 -11.09 2.63 -27.24
C GLU A 115 -10.47 3.89 -27.84
N ILE A 116 -9.18 4.06 -27.64
CA ILE A 116 -8.43 5.24 -28.06
C ILE A 116 -7.42 4.82 -29.10
N SER A 117 -7.38 5.50 -30.24
CA SER A 117 -6.36 5.27 -31.25
C SER A 117 -5.93 6.56 -31.93
N PHE A 118 -4.68 6.58 -32.38
CA PHE A 118 -4.12 7.66 -33.17
C PHE A 118 -2.91 7.15 -33.96
N PHE A 119 -2.50 7.90 -34.96
CA PHE A 119 -1.22 7.72 -35.62
C PHE A 119 -0.22 8.74 -35.09
N ALA A 120 1.01 8.31 -34.87
CA ALA A 120 2.10 9.23 -34.55
C ALA A 120 3.39 8.86 -35.28
N ARG A 121 4.21 9.89 -35.54
CA ARG A 121 5.60 9.78 -35.99
C ARG A 121 6.42 10.91 -35.36
N ALA A 122 7.74 10.84 -35.52
CA ALA A 122 8.67 11.88 -35.12
C ALA A 122 9.65 12.25 -36.23
N ASP A 123 10.43 13.30 -36.01
CA ASP A 123 11.53 13.72 -36.91
C ASP A 123 12.74 12.81 -36.74
N ARG A 124 12.86 12.17 -35.57
CA ARG A 124 13.91 11.23 -35.19
C ARG A 124 13.37 10.18 -34.20
N PRO A 125 14.04 9.03 -34.04
CA PRO A 125 13.72 8.11 -32.97
C PRO A 125 13.79 8.81 -31.60
N CYS A 126 12.67 8.81 -30.88
CA CYS A 126 12.59 9.40 -29.54
C CYS A 126 11.49 8.69 -28.73
N GLN A 127 11.45 8.92 -27.42
CA GLN A 127 10.43 8.35 -26.54
C GLN A 127 9.44 9.44 -26.16
N GLY A 128 8.26 9.43 -26.79
CA GLY A 128 7.14 10.30 -26.45
C GLY A 128 6.33 9.77 -25.28
N ARG A 129 5.31 10.52 -24.89
CA ARG A 129 4.35 10.13 -23.85
C ARG A 129 2.92 10.46 -24.28
N PHE A 130 2.02 9.51 -24.05
CA PHE A 130 0.58 9.64 -24.23
C PHE A 130 -0.12 9.49 -22.87
N MET A 131 -1.10 10.35 -22.60
CA MET A 131 -1.79 10.40 -21.32
C MET A 131 -3.31 10.50 -21.51
N VAL A 132 -4.05 9.90 -20.60
CA VAL A 132 -5.45 10.23 -20.35
C VAL A 132 -5.52 10.82 -18.95
N ILE A 133 -5.82 12.12 -18.88
CA ILE A 133 -5.80 12.90 -17.64
C ILE A 133 -7.24 13.07 -17.16
N GLY A 134 -7.49 12.70 -15.90
CA GLY A 134 -8.79 12.79 -15.27
C GLY A 134 -8.94 14.04 -14.40
N TYR A 135 -10.09 14.70 -14.50
CA TYR A 135 -10.47 15.82 -13.65
C TYR A 135 -11.85 15.60 -13.03
N GLN A 136 -12.00 16.03 -11.78
CA GLN A 136 -13.30 16.12 -11.11
C GLN A 136 -14.03 17.39 -11.53
N SER A 137 -13.31 18.49 -11.66
CA SER A 137 -13.79 19.76 -12.20
C SER A 137 -12.72 20.38 -13.09
N ILE A 138 -13.15 21.14 -14.10
CA ILE A 138 -12.29 21.97 -14.95
C ILE A 138 -12.47 23.47 -14.65
N ARG A 139 -13.39 23.82 -13.74
CA ARG A 139 -13.66 25.19 -13.29
C ARG A 139 -13.99 25.21 -11.79
N PRO A 140 -13.01 25.46 -10.89
CA PRO A 140 -11.57 25.43 -11.16
C PRO A 140 -11.10 24.01 -11.53
N PHE A 141 -9.88 23.89 -12.03
CA PHE A 141 -9.27 22.57 -12.23
C PHE A 141 -9.07 21.87 -10.88
N ILE A 142 -9.72 20.72 -10.71
CA ILE A 142 -9.57 19.81 -9.58
C ILE A 142 -9.24 18.44 -10.16
N ASP A 143 -8.02 17.98 -9.90
CA ASP A 143 -7.51 16.70 -10.41
C ASP A 143 -8.35 15.52 -9.91
N ALA A 144 -8.41 14.47 -10.73
CA ALA A 144 -8.94 13.16 -10.37
C ALA A 144 -8.00 12.05 -10.84
N GLU A 145 -8.40 10.79 -10.64
CA GLU A 145 -7.62 9.65 -11.10
C GLU A 145 -7.46 9.69 -12.62
N SER A 146 -6.20 9.65 -13.07
CA SER A 146 -5.81 9.67 -14.48
C SER A 146 -5.55 8.22 -14.94
N PRO A 147 -6.41 7.64 -15.80
CA PRO A 147 -6.41 6.20 -16.04
C PRO A 147 -5.24 5.70 -16.90
N LEU A 148 -4.49 6.60 -17.57
CA LEU A 148 -3.42 6.19 -18.46
C LEU A 148 -2.29 7.21 -18.52
N ASN A 149 -1.06 6.71 -18.40
CA ASN A 149 0.16 7.43 -18.73
C ASN A 149 1.16 6.41 -19.32
N ALA A 150 1.37 6.49 -20.64
CA ALA A 150 2.14 5.52 -21.39
C ALA A 150 3.30 6.19 -22.12
N ALA A 151 4.49 5.61 -22.01
CA ALA A 151 5.58 5.95 -22.92
C ALA A 151 5.31 5.32 -24.29
N ILE A 152 5.52 6.07 -25.36
CA ILE A 152 5.37 5.59 -26.73
C ILE A 152 6.70 5.74 -27.47
N SER A 153 7.18 4.65 -28.07
CA SER A 153 8.38 4.70 -28.92
C SER A 153 8.01 5.28 -30.27
N LEU A 154 8.57 6.43 -30.61
CA LEU A 154 8.35 7.13 -31.87
C LEU A 154 9.55 6.91 -32.79
N ASP A 155 9.28 6.86 -34.09
CA ASP A 155 10.31 6.86 -35.15
C ASP A 155 9.87 7.73 -36.33
N THR A 156 10.60 7.68 -37.43
CA THR A 156 10.32 8.49 -38.61
C THR A 156 9.14 7.98 -39.45
N GLN A 157 8.52 6.86 -39.08
CA GLN A 157 7.39 6.27 -39.78
C GLN A 157 6.09 6.51 -39.00
N TRP A 158 4.98 6.62 -39.72
CA TRP A 158 3.67 6.66 -39.09
C TRP A 158 3.34 5.30 -38.49
N ARG A 159 3.11 5.28 -37.18
CA ARG A 159 2.69 4.09 -36.43
C ARG A 159 1.34 4.33 -35.78
N GLN A 160 0.48 3.31 -35.81
CA GLN A 160 -0.77 3.36 -35.08
C GLN A 160 -0.54 2.93 -33.62
N TYR A 161 -1.10 3.70 -32.70
CA TYR A 161 -1.17 3.35 -31.28
C TYR A 161 -2.63 3.10 -30.91
N ARG A 162 -2.87 2.12 -30.04
CA ARG A 162 -4.20 1.76 -29.55
C ARG A 162 -4.16 1.49 -28.05
N PHE A 163 -5.14 2.04 -27.34
CA PHE A 163 -5.32 1.89 -25.90
C PHE A 163 -6.80 1.64 -25.59
N GLU A 164 -7.06 0.99 -24.47
CA GLU A 164 -8.40 0.86 -23.91
C GLU A 164 -8.34 1.25 -22.43
N ILE A 165 -9.26 2.13 -22.03
CA ILE A 165 -9.53 2.42 -20.61
C ILE A 165 -10.97 2.02 -20.30
N ARG A 166 -11.21 1.49 -19.09
CA ARG A 166 -12.50 0.94 -18.67
C ARG A 166 -12.99 1.66 -17.42
N GLU A 167 -14.21 2.20 -17.48
CA GLU A 167 -14.88 2.75 -16.30
C GLU A 167 -14.99 1.68 -15.20
N SER A 168 -14.85 2.12 -13.96
CA SER A 168 -14.75 1.36 -12.71
C SER A 168 -13.50 0.49 -12.56
N VAL A 169 -12.75 0.19 -13.62
CA VAL A 169 -11.52 -0.64 -13.56
C VAL A 169 -10.27 0.24 -13.55
N ASP A 170 -10.25 1.30 -14.35
CA ASP A 170 -9.10 2.22 -14.49
C ASP A 170 -9.35 3.57 -13.83
N PHE A 171 -10.61 3.94 -13.69
CA PHE A 171 -11.07 5.18 -13.05
C PHE A 171 -12.56 5.03 -12.74
N PHE A 172 -13.13 5.90 -11.90
CA PHE A 172 -14.59 5.98 -11.68
C PHE A 172 -15.14 7.25 -12.32
N ALA A 173 -16.21 7.12 -13.12
CA ALA A 173 -16.79 8.26 -13.83
C ALA A 173 -17.35 9.34 -12.89
N GLU A 174 -17.79 8.95 -11.68
CA GLU A 174 -18.28 9.90 -10.69
C GLU A 174 -17.18 10.82 -10.13
N SER A 175 -15.94 10.31 -10.09
CA SER A 175 -14.74 11.02 -9.61
C SER A 175 -14.03 11.73 -10.76
N SER A 176 -13.71 11.03 -11.84
CA SER A 176 -13.08 11.58 -13.05
C SER A 176 -14.14 11.98 -14.06
N ARG A 177 -14.89 13.05 -13.76
CA ARG A 177 -16.04 13.54 -14.54
C ARG A 177 -15.67 14.12 -15.91
N TYR A 178 -14.38 14.35 -16.13
CA TYR A 178 -13.80 14.89 -17.34
C TYR A 178 -12.52 14.10 -17.65
N LEU A 179 -12.38 13.61 -18.88
CA LEU A 179 -11.13 13.03 -19.36
C LEU A 179 -10.62 13.85 -20.54
N ILE A 180 -9.32 14.18 -20.51
CA ILE A 180 -8.62 14.84 -21.62
C ILE A 180 -7.45 13.97 -22.08
N LEU A 181 -7.14 14.00 -23.38
CA LEU A 181 -5.97 13.32 -23.93
C LEU A 181 -4.78 14.26 -23.92
N GLY A 182 -3.61 13.75 -23.55
CA GLY A 182 -2.36 14.52 -23.52
C GLY A 182 -1.26 13.88 -24.35
N PHE A 183 -0.50 14.72 -25.06
CA PHE A 183 0.59 14.32 -25.94
C PHE A 183 1.85 15.12 -25.65
N GLN A 184 2.94 14.42 -25.38
CA GLN A 184 4.26 15.00 -25.14
C GLN A 184 5.28 14.35 -26.10
N ALA A 185 5.93 15.15 -26.95
CA ALA A 185 6.83 14.62 -27.98
C ALA A 185 8.08 13.95 -27.40
N ALA A 186 8.54 14.37 -26.21
CA ALA A 186 9.64 13.73 -25.49
C ALA A 186 9.32 13.60 -23.99
N GLY A 187 9.42 12.39 -23.45
CA GLY A 187 9.22 12.12 -22.02
C GLY A 187 10.39 12.55 -21.13
N ASP A 188 11.60 12.68 -21.69
CA ASP A 188 12.78 13.26 -21.03
C ASP A 188 12.90 14.73 -21.45
N PRO A 189 12.82 15.70 -20.51
CA PRO A 189 12.89 17.12 -20.85
C PRO A 189 14.23 17.52 -21.50
N ARG A 190 15.28 16.70 -21.42
CA ARG A 190 16.59 16.98 -22.02
C ARG A 190 16.66 16.61 -23.51
N VAL A 191 15.65 15.93 -24.03
CA VAL A 191 15.57 15.47 -25.42
C VAL A 191 14.71 16.43 -26.22
N GLU A 192 15.28 17.02 -27.26
CA GLU A 192 14.51 17.74 -28.27
C GLU A 192 13.91 16.74 -29.27
N CYS A 193 12.61 16.85 -29.54
CA CYS A 193 11.93 16.01 -30.53
C CYS A 193 10.71 16.74 -31.13
N THR A 194 10.45 16.55 -32.42
CA THR A 194 9.18 16.93 -33.04
C THR A 194 8.34 15.68 -33.26
N MET A 195 7.12 15.66 -32.74
CA MET A 195 6.12 14.63 -32.98
C MET A 195 5.01 15.17 -33.87
N TRP A 196 4.53 14.36 -34.80
CA TRP A 196 3.28 14.59 -35.51
C TRP A 196 2.26 13.55 -35.05
N VAL A 197 1.03 14.00 -34.78
CA VAL A 197 -0.10 13.16 -34.38
C VAL A 197 -1.25 13.39 -35.34
N ASP A 198 -1.89 12.32 -35.77
CA ASP A 198 -2.98 12.34 -36.75
C ASP A 198 -4.06 11.30 -36.41
N ASP A 199 -5.27 11.50 -36.94
CA ASP A 199 -6.45 10.64 -36.78
C ASP A 199 -6.72 10.21 -35.32
N VAL A 200 -6.81 11.18 -34.41
CA VAL A 200 -7.10 10.90 -33.00
C VAL A 200 -8.57 10.56 -32.81
N VAL A 201 -8.82 9.30 -32.43
CA VAL A 201 -10.15 8.72 -32.31
C VAL A 201 -10.36 8.17 -30.91
N VAL A 202 -11.50 8.52 -30.30
CA VAL A 202 -12.03 7.86 -29.11
C VAL A 202 -13.42 7.33 -29.38
N ILE A 203 -13.59 6.03 -29.23
CA ILE A 203 -14.85 5.31 -29.43
C ILE A 203 -15.31 4.73 -28.09
N PRO A 204 -16.50 5.12 -27.59
CA PRO A 204 -17.07 4.54 -26.40
C PRO A 204 -17.77 3.20 -26.73
N ARG A 205 -17.58 2.20 -25.89
CA ARG A 205 -18.19 0.87 -25.99
C ARG A 205 -18.80 0.45 -24.66
N ARG A 206 -20.00 -0.13 -24.67
CA ARG A 206 -20.60 -0.73 -23.47
C ARG A 206 -19.74 -1.89 -22.96
N MET A 207 -19.40 -1.88 -21.69
CA MET A 207 -18.74 -3.02 -21.05
C MET A 207 -19.72 -4.19 -20.88
N PRO A 208 -19.22 -5.43 -20.82
CA PRO A 208 -20.05 -6.59 -20.52
C PRO A 208 -20.82 -6.44 -19.20
N ALA A 209 -22.02 -7.00 -19.15
CA ALA A 209 -22.82 -7.03 -17.92
C ALA A 209 -22.00 -7.67 -16.78
N GLY A 210 -22.06 -7.05 -15.60
CA GLY A 210 -21.32 -7.53 -14.43
C GLY A 210 -19.82 -7.23 -14.45
N ALA A 211 -19.26 -6.54 -15.46
CA ALA A 211 -17.84 -6.15 -15.45
C ALA A 211 -17.54 -5.02 -14.44
N ARG A 212 -18.51 -4.12 -14.20
CA ARG A 212 -18.35 -2.93 -13.37
C ARG A 212 -17.95 -3.23 -11.92
N LEU A 213 -16.94 -2.53 -11.39
CA LEU A 213 -16.55 -2.59 -9.99
C LEU A 213 -17.44 -1.69 -9.12
N ILE A 214 -17.55 -2.01 -7.83
CA ILE A 214 -18.20 -1.15 -6.84
C ILE A 214 -17.32 0.07 -6.64
N ASN A 215 -17.86 1.29 -6.79
CA ASN A 215 -17.14 2.51 -6.45
C ASN A 215 -16.97 2.60 -4.93
N PRO A 216 -15.74 2.56 -4.38
CA PRO A 216 -15.54 2.58 -2.93
C PRO A 216 -16.13 3.82 -2.26
N ALA A 217 -16.19 4.96 -2.96
CA ALA A 217 -16.76 6.21 -2.43
C ALA A 217 -18.28 6.14 -2.21
N THR A 218 -18.97 5.17 -2.82
CA THR A 218 -20.42 4.96 -2.65
C THR A 218 -20.76 4.02 -1.50
N LEU A 219 -19.76 3.41 -0.86
CA LEU A 219 -19.96 2.51 0.27
C LEU A 219 -20.32 3.31 1.52
N SER A 220 -21.35 2.86 2.24
CA SER A 220 -21.64 3.36 3.57
C SER A 220 -20.63 2.77 4.56
N ILE A 221 -19.70 3.60 5.04
CA ILE A 221 -18.68 3.21 6.01
C ILE A 221 -19.07 3.74 7.39
N THR A 222 -19.16 2.84 8.37
CA THR A 222 -19.36 3.23 9.76
C THR A 222 -18.16 4.06 10.23
N PRO A 223 -18.37 5.30 10.73
CA PRO A 223 -17.28 6.12 11.24
C PRO A 223 -16.45 5.38 12.28
N LEU A 224 -15.14 5.67 12.32
CA LEU A 224 -14.23 5.10 13.31
C LEU A 224 -14.74 5.42 14.73
N PRO A 225 -15.12 4.42 15.54
CA PRO A 225 -15.62 4.69 16.88
C PRO A 225 -14.49 5.10 17.81
N HIS A 226 -14.36 6.40 18.07
CA HIS A 226 -13.31 6.94 18.95
C HIS A 226 -13.52 6.62 20.43
N ARG A 227 -14.77 6.35 20.85
CA ARG A 227 -15.21 6.15 22.25
C ARG A 227 -15.02 7.38 23.16
N LEU A 228 -14.64 8.50 22.57
CA LEU A 228 -14.39 9.77 23.22
C LEU A 228 -15.17 10.86 22.48
N THR A 229 -15.59 11.88 23.21
CA THR A 229 -16.16 13.12 22.67
C THR A 229 -15.22 14.29 22.94
N PRO A 230 -15.37 15.43 22.25
CA PRO A 230 -14.54 16.61 22.52
C PRO A 230 -14.63 17.09 23.97
N GLY A 231 -13.50 17.50 24.54
CA GLY A 231 -13.37 18.12 25.86
C GLY A 231 -11.95 18.61 26.14
N ALA A 232 -11.72 19.28 27.27
CA ALA A 232 -10.42 19.91 27.58
C ALA A 232 -9.36 18.94 28.14
N SER A 233 -9.78 17.75 28.58
CA SER A 233 -8.95 16.75 29.26
C SER A 233 -9.32 15.35 28.79
N LEU A 234 -8.38 14.40 28.98
CA LEU A 234 -8.66 12.98 28.86
C LEU A 234 -9.35 12.49 30.15
N ASP A 235 -10.68 12.56 30.18
CA ASP A 235 -11.50 12.13 31.32
C ASP A 235 -12.35 10.94 30.91
N VAL A 236 -12.00 9.75 31.42
CA VAL A 236 -12.55 8.48 30.98
C VAL A 236 -13.13 7.70 32.15
N ALA A 237 -14.32 7.13 31.94
CA ALA A 237 -14.92 6.16 32.84
C ALA A 237 -15.11 4.81 32.14
N ALA A 238 -14.69 3.74 32.82
CA ALA A 238 -14.87 2.36 32.42
C ALA A 238 -15.55 1.56 33.54
N ASP A 239 -16.30 0.52 33.20
CA ASP A 239 -16.93 -0.39 34.18
C ASP A 239 -16.55 -1.83 33.87
N LEU A 240 -15.78 -2.48 34.76
CA LEU A 240 -15.33 -3.86 34.56
C LEU A 240 -16.44 -4.91 34.65
N ARG A 241 -17.66 -4.57 35.07
CA ARG A 241 -18.80 -5.49 34.98
C ARG A 241 -19.25 -5.70 33.54
N GLN A 242 -19.01 -4.73 32.65
CA GLN A 242 -19.33 -4.90 31.24
C GLN A 242 -18.44 -6.00 30.65
N SER A 243 -19.05 -6.88 29.86
CA SER A 243 -18.31 -7.90 29.12
C SER A 243 -17.54 -7.22 27.99
N GLY A 244 -16.21 -7.32 28.06
CA GLY A 244 -15.34 -6.93 26.96
C GLY A 244 -15.35 -7.94 25.83
N ARG A 245 -15.07 -7.48 24.60
CA ARG A 245 -14.67 -8.37 23.50
C ARG A 245 -13.22 -8.83 23.67
N PRO A 246 -12.81 -9.99 23.12
CA PRO A 246 -11.41 -10.39 23.13
C PRO A 246 -10.52 -9.32 22.51
N ALA A 247 -9.36 -9.02 23.09
CA ALA A 247 -8.41 -8.08 22.50
C ALA A 247 -7.65 -8.71 21.32
N LEU A 248 -7.45 -7.96 20.24
CA LEU A 248 -6.80 -8.48 19.04
C LEU A 248 -5.26 -8.44 19.17
N LYS A 249 -4.70 -9.39 19.92
CA LYS A 249 -3.24 -9.48 20.13
C LYS A 249 -2.47 -9.59 18.81
N THR A 250 -3.00 -10.31 17.82
CA THR A 250 -2.40 -10.50 16.49
C THR A 250 -2.22 -9.21 15.68
N ALA A 251 -2.77 -8.07 16.12
CA ALA A 251 -2.49 -6.76 15.55
C ALA A 251 -1.08 -6.21 15.86
N CYS A 252 -0.36 -6.84 16.79
CA CYS A 252 0.94 -6.37 17.27
C CYS A 252 2.10 -7.21 16.70
N GLY A 253 1.94 -7.81 15.53
CA GLY A 253 2.98 -8.61 14.89
C GLY A 253 4.11 -7.77 14.28
N LEU A 254 5.18 -8.45 13.89
CA LEU A 254 6.31 -7.86 13.17
C LEU A 254 6.77 -8.79 12.06
N SER A 255 7.14 -8.20 10.92
CA SER A 255 7.52 -8.93 9.71
C SER A 255 9.02 -9.18 9.63
N PHE A 256 9.43 -10.39 9.28
CA PHE A 256 10.79 -10.67 8.82
C PHE A 256 10.87 -10.43 7.33
N HIS A 257 11.88 -9.70 6.88
CA HIS A 257 12.07 -9.49 5.45
C HIS A 257 12.29 -10.82 4.72
N ARG A 258 13.42 -11.51 4.90
CA ARG A 258 13.66 -12.85 4.29
C ARG A 258 14.26 -13.79 5.31
N LEU A 259 14.13 -15.10 5.09
CA LEU A 259 14.90 -16.07 5.89
C LEU A 259 16.42 -16.01 5.58
N VAL A 260 16.79 -15.60 4.37
CA VAL A 260 18.17 -15.56 3.89
C VAL A 260 18.41 -14.38 2.95
N GLY A 261 19.66 -13.91 2.90
CA GLY A 261 20.13 -12.95 1.90
C GLY A 261 20.09 -11.48 2.35
N PHE A 262 18.91 -10.93 2.68
CA PHE A 262 18.74 -9.47 2.86
C PHE A 262 19.68 -8.85 3.91
N THR A 263 19.65 -9.38 5.14
CA THR A 263 20.60 -9.03 6.21
C THR A 263 21.68 -10.09 6.44
N GLY A 264 21.58 -11.22 5.75
CA GLY A 264 22.35 -12.43 6.09
C GLY A 264 21.85 -13.16 7.35
N PHE A 265 20.70 -12.76 7.90
CA PHE A 265 20.05 -13.37 9.06
C PHE A 265 18.56 -13.62 8.79
N PRO A 266 17.91 -14.58 9.47
CA PRO A 266 18.44 -15.45 10.53
C PRO A 266 19.23 -16.67 10.02
N PHE A 267 19.33 -16.87 8.70
CA PHE A 267 20.11 -17.94 8.11
C PHE A 267 21.11 -17.40 7.09
N ASP A 268 22.24 -18.10 6.98
CA ASP A 268 23.21 -17.88 5.92
C ASP A 268 22.77 -18.53 4.58
N ALA A 269 23.56 -18.31 3.53
CA ALA A 269 23.37 -18.90 2.21
C ALA A 269 23.21 -20.44 2.20
N LYS A 270 23.91 -21.13 3.09
CA LYS A 270 23.89 -22.60 3.23
C LYS A 270 22.67 -23.08 4.02
N GLY A 271 21.88 -22.15 4.55
CA GLY A 271 20.73 -22.42 5.41
C GLY A 271 21.13 -22.82 6.83
N GLU A 272 22.33 -22.45 7.27
CA GLU A 272 22.73 -22.61 8.66
C GLU A 272 22.18 -21.43 9.49
N TYR A 273 21.62 -21.74 10.66
CA TYR A 273 21.07 -20.72 11.55
C TYR A 273 22.21 -19.92 12.17
N ASN A 274 22.25 -18.61 11.92
CA ASN A 274 23.37 -17.75 12.30
C ASN A 274 22.94 -16.49 13.07
N LEU A 275 21.67 -16.39 13.49
CA LEU A 275 21.20 -15.23 14.27
C LEU A 275 21.97 -15.09 15.60
N PRO A 276 22.58 -13.93 15.89
CA PRO A 276 23.25 -13.66 17.16
C PRO A 276 22.32 -13.91 18.35
N GLY A 277 22.88 -14.46 19.44
CA GLY A 277 22.10 -14.84 20.63
C GLY A 277 21.36 -13.66 21.25
N GLU A 278 21.97 -12.47 21.24
CA GLU A 278 21.39 -11.22 21.74
C GLU A 278 20.16 -10.79 20.92
N LEU A 279 20.19 -10.99 19.60
CA LEU A 279 19.06 -10.69 18.72
C LEU A 279 17.96 -11.73 18.86
N GLU A 280 18.29 -13.02 18.92
CA GLU A 280 17.31 -14.09 19.17
C GLU A 280 16.56 -13.84 20.48
N MET A 281 17.29 -13.50 21.54
CA MET A 281 16.71 -13.19 22.84
C MET A 281 15.81 -11.96 22.77
N ALA A 282 16.25 -10.89 22.10
CA ALA A 282 15.44 -9.70 21.90
C ALA A 282 14.11 -10.02 21.18
N ILE A 283 14.16 -10.86 20.14
CA ILE A 283 12.94 -11.26 19.41
C ILE A 283 12.02 -12.10 20.32
N ARG A 284 12.57 -13.05 21.09
CA ARG A 284 11.78 -13.82 22.07
C ARG A 284 11.10 -12.91 23.10
N GLU A 285 11.83 -11.89 23.56
CA GLU A 285 11.32 -10.92 24.52
C GLU A 285 10.17 -10.08 23.96
N LEU A 286 10.07 -9.88 22.65
CA LEU A 286 8.92 -9.19 22.06
C LEU A 286 7.62 -9.97 22.25
N ARG A 287 7.66 -11.31 22.38
CA ARG A 287 6.48 -12.18 22.53
C ARG A 287 5.49 -12.00 21.38
N LEU A 288 6.00 -12.08 20.14
CA LEU A 288 5.23 -11.79 18.94
C LEU A 288 3.96 -12.65 18.87
N PRO A 289 2.77 -12.05 18.69
CA PRO A 289 1.51 -12.77 18.54
C PRO A 289 1.23 -13.20 17.10
N LEU A 290 1.93 -12.59 16.12
CA LEU A 290 1.83 -12.85 14.69
C LEU A 290 3.16 -12.43 14.04
N SER A 291 3.55 -13.11 12.96
CA SER A 291 4.67 -12.70 12.11
C SER A 291 4.39 -13.04 10.65
N ARG A 292 5.15 -12.43 9.73
CA ARG A 292 5.23 -12.80 8.31
C ARG A 292 6.68 -12.96 7.88
N VAL A 293 6.91 -13.66 6.78
CA VAL A 293 8.19 -13.68 6.06
C VAL A 293 8.02 -13.42 4.55
N TYR A 294 8.88 -12.59 3.92
CA TYR A 294 8.82 -12.18 2.50
C TYR A 294 9.75 -13.01 1.63
N GLY A 295 9.56 -14.33 1.67
CA GLY A 295 10.44 -15.28 1.02
C GLY A 295 11.16 -16.16 2.04
N VAL A 296 11.07 -17.47 1.79
CA VAL A 296 11.55 -18.52 2.69
C VAL A 296 12.91 -19.08 2.27
N GLY A 297 13.61 -18.42 1.34
CA GLY A 297 14.88 -18.89 0.77
C GLY A 297 14.74 -19.90 -0.37
N HIS A 298 13.52 -20.13 -0.86
CA HIS A 298 13.28 -20.88 -2.11
C HIS A 298 13.44 -19.96 -3.35
N GLU A 299 13.49 -18.65 -3.12
CA GLU A 299 14.08 -17.64 -3.99
C GLU A 299 15.62 -17.66 -3.90
N PRO A 300 16.34 -17.46 -5.01
CA PRO A 300 17.80 -17.49 -4.98
C PRO A 300 18.32 -16.38 -4.06
N PRO A 301 19.10 -16.70 -3.01
CA PRO A 301 19.59 -15.69 -2.06
C PRO A 301 20.58 -14.72 -2.72
N GLN A 302 21.27 -15.18 -3.76
CA GLN A 302 22.21 -14.44 -4.60
C GLN A 302 22.17 -14.97 -6.03
N LYS A 303 22.63 -14.16 -7.00
CA LYS A 303 22.60 -14.49 -8.43
C LYS A 303 23.29 -15.83 -8.77
N ASP A 304 24.33 -16.19 -8.01
CA ASP A 304 25.19 -17.34 -8.29
C ASP A 304 25.02 -18.49 -7.28
N GLN A 305 23.95 -18.48 -6.50
CA GLN A 305 23.63 -19.55 -5.55
C GLN A 305 22.29 -20.21 -5.88
N PRO A 306 22.21 -21.55 -5.80
CA PRO A 306 20.95 -22.23 -6.00
C PRO A 306 19.97 -21.89 -4.87
N PRO A 307 18.66 -21.78 -5.16
CA PRO A 307 17.65 -21.66 -4.12
C PRO A 307 17.63 -22.91 -3.24
N TRP A 308 17.20 -22.79 -1.99
CA TRP A 308 16.91 -23.96 -1.16
C TRP A 308 15.78 -24.79 -1.78
N SER A 309 15.76 -26.10 -1.51
CA SER A 309 14.56 -26.89 -1.80
C SER A 309 13.38 -26.36 -0.97
N ILE A 310 12.15 -26.61 -1.44
CA ILE A 310 10.96 -26.15 -0.72
C ILE A 310 10.84 -26.82 0.65
N GLU A 311 11.25 -28.09 0.77
CA GLU A 311 11.30 -28.81 2.05
C GLU A 311 12.25 -28.15 3.04
N MET A 312 13.46 -27.82 2.58
CA MET A 312 14.46 -27.15 3.41
C MET A 312 13.96 -25.78 3.87
N ALA A 313 13.38 -24.99 2.96
CA ALA A 313 12.81 -23.69 3.28
C ALA A 313 11.73 -23.77 4.37
N ILE A 314 10.83 -24.76 4.28
CA ILE A 314 9.79 -25.01 5.29
C ILE A 314 10.39 -25.48 6.63
N ASP A 315 11.42 -26.34 6.62
CA ASP A 315 12.14 -26.76 7.83
C ASP A 315 12.84 -25.57 8.52
N ARG A 316 13.43 -24.65 7.74
CA ARG A 316 14.08 -23.43 8.24
C ARG A 316 13.07 -22.44 8.81
N LEU A 317 11.92 -22.27 8.17
CA LEU A 317 10.84 -21.45 8.73
C LEU A 317 10.34 -22.02 10.07
N ALA A 318 10.13 -23.35 10.13
CA ALA A 318 9.71 -24.01 11.37
C ALA A 318 10.78 -23.91 12.47
N LEU A 319 12.07 -24.00 12.10
CA LEU A 319 13.16 -23.78 13.04
C LEU A 319 13.16 -22.35 13.58
N LEU A 320 12.98 -21.34 12.74
CA LEU A 320 12.87 -19.94 13.20
C LEU A 320 11.72 -19.80 14.20
N CYS A 321 10.51 -20.27 13.87
CA CYS A 321 9.35 -20.23 14.76
C CYS A 321 9.66 -20.84 16.15
N ARG A 322 10.30 -22.02 16.19
CA ARG A 322 10.73 -22.64 17.47
C ARG A 322 11.77 -21.78 18.20
N ARG A 323 12.77 -21.27 17.47
CA ARG A 323 13.83 -20.45 18.06
C ARG A 323 13.31 -19.14 18.61
N ILE A 324 12.24 -18.54 18.07
CA ILE A 324 11.69 -17.29 18.58
C ILE A 324 10.43 -17.46 19.44
N ASN A 325 10.00 -18.70 19.70
CA ASN A 325 8.79 -19.04 20.44
C ASN A 325 7.50 -18.47 19.82
N LEU A 326 7.40 -18.53 18.49
CA LEU A 326 6.18 -18.17 17.75
C LEU A 326 5.43 -19.45 17.35
N PRO A 327 4.14 -19.59 17.68
CA PRO A 327 3.31 -20.69 17.17
C PRO A 327 3.29 -20.70 15.63
N TYR A 328 3.38 -21.89 15.03
CA TYR A 328 3.45 -22.03 13.57
C TYR A 328 2.23 -21.44 12.87
N GLU A 329 1.05 -21.62 13.48
CA GLU A 329 -0.23 -21.10 12.99
C GLU A 329 -0.31 -19.57 12.99
N MET A 330 0.64 -18.89 13.64
CA MET A 330 0.75 -17.42 13.68
C MET A 330 1.84 -16.88 12.75
N MET A 331 2.41 -17.72 11.88
CA MET A 331 3.31 -17.29 10.81
C MET A 331 2.55 -17.22 9.48
N VAL A 332 2.53 -16.04 8.86
CA VAL A 332 2.10 -15.86 7.47
C VAL A 332 3.25 -16.20 6.54
N VAL A 333 3.01 -17.17 5.65
CA VAL A 333 4.02 -17.76 4.78
C VAL A 333 3.86 -17.25 3.36
N GLU A 334 4.88 -16.57 2.85
CA GLU A 334 5.03 -16.23 1.43
C GLU A 334 6.20 -17.04 0.84
N LEU A 335 5.93 -17.81 -0.22
CA LEU A 335 6.94 -18.65 -0.86
C LEU A 335 7.65 -17.98 -2.05
N GLU A 336 7.04 -16.94 -2.59
CA GLU A 336 7.53 -16.26 -3.78
C GLU A 336 8.58 -15.20 -3.44
N GLU A 337 9.24 -14.70 -4.48
CA GLU A 337 10.25 -13.66 -4.31
C GLU A 337 9.56 -12.33 -4.00
N GLN A 338 10.01 -11.63 -2.95
CA GLN A 338 9.51 -10.33 -2.52
C GLN A 338 9.28 -9.32 -3.68
N SER A 339 10.15 -9.29 -4.68
CA SER A 339 10.05 -8.33 -5.79
C SER A 339 9.04 -8.72 -6.87
N ALA A 340 8.31 -9.83 -6.68
CA ALA A 340 7.38 -10.41 -7.65
C ALA A 340 7.98 -10.55 -9.06
N ASN A 341 9.27 -10.88 -9.17
CA ASN A 341 9.94 -11.12 -10.45
C ASN A 341 9.74 -12.54 -10.96
N ARG A 342 9.51 -13.48 -10.04
CA ARG A 342 9.25 -14.89 -10.33
C ARG A 342 8.06 -15.39 -9.51
N LYS A 343 7.12 -16.06 -10.17
CA LYS A 343 6.03 -16.82 -9.54
C LYS A 343 6.33 -18.31 -9.52
N LEU A 344 5.82 -19.02 -8.52
CA LEU A 344 6.00 -20.47 -8.37
C LEU A 344 4.78 -21.22 -8.89
N PRO A 345 4.94 -22.37 -9.56
CA PRO A 345 3.80 -23.14 -10.04
C PRO A 345 2.93 -23.63 -8.86
N PRO A 346 1.61 -23.78 -9.02
CA PRO A 346 0.69 -24.23 -7.97
C PRO A 346 1.10 -25.54 -7.29
N GLU A 347 1.78 -26.43 -8.02
CA GLU A 347 2.29 -27.71 -7.52
C GLU A 347 3.35 -27.52 -6.42
N THR A 348 4.20 -26.50 -6.52
CA THR A 348 5.20 -26.17 -5.50
C THR A 348 4.52 -25.67 -4.21
N TRP A 349 3.47 -24.85 -4.33
CA TRP A 349 2.66 -24.44 -3.17
C TRP A 349 2.01 -25.65 -2.49
N ALA A 350 1.39 -26.55 -3.27
CA ALA A 350 0.81 -27.79 -2.74
C ALA A 350 1.86 -28.70 -2.09
N GLN A 351 3.07 -28.76 -2.65
CA GLN A 351 4.21 -29.50 -2.08
C GLN A 351 4.63 -28.93 -0.72
N ALA A 352 4.76 -27.61 -0.60
CA ALA A 352 5.08 -26.93 0.65
C ALA A 352 4.06 -27.24 1.75
N VAL A 353 2.77 -27.11 1.45
CA VAL A 353 1.67 -27.42 2.37
C VAL A 353 1.69 -28.90 2.78
N ARG A 354 1.88 -29.81 1.83
CA ARG A 354 1.94 -31.26 2.09
C ARG A 354 3.11 -31.59 3.00
N TYR A 355 4.28 -31.01 2.74
CA TYR A 355 5.47 -31.22 3.54
C TYR A 355 5.29 -30.69 4.96
N ALA A 356 4.82 -29.43 5.11
CA ALA A 356 4.51 -28.83 6.41
C ALA A 356 3.57 -29.73 7.23
N ARG A 357 2.48 -30.21 6.63
CA ARG A 357 1.55 -31.15 7.30
C ARG A 357 2.21 -32.47 7.68
N SER A 358 3.01 -33.07 6.79
CA SER A 358 3.70 -34.33 7.08
C SER A 358 4.66 -34.25 8.26
N LYS A 359 5.20 -33.04 8.53
CA LYS A 359 6.08 -32.75 9.66
C LYS A 359 5.34 -32.28 10.91
N GLY A 360 4.02 -32.07 10.83
CA GLY A 360 3.23 -31.49 11.92
C GLY A 360 3.45 -30.00 12.13
N TYR A 361 3.97 -29.27 11.14
CA TYR A 361 4.07 -27.81 11.19
C TYR A 361 2.70 -27.21 10.90
N GLY A 362 2.10 -26.58 11.91
CA GLY A 362 0.75 -26.00 11.87
C GLY A 362 0.59 -24.71 11.05
N PHE A 363 1.40 -24.50 10.00
CA PHE A 363 1.31 -23.31 9.15
C PHE A 363 -0.07 -23.21 8.48
N ARG A 364 -0.76 -22.09 8.69
CA ARG A 364 -2.15 -21.90 8.27
C ARG A 364 -2.34 -20.83 7.21
N TYR A 365 -1.57 -19.73 7.27
CA TYR A 365 -1.74 -18.57 6.41
C TYR A 365 -0.71 -18.59 5.29
N TRP A 366 -1.19 -18.65 4.04
CA TRP A 366 -0.38 -18.72 2.84
C TRP A 366 -0.69 -17.51 1.96
N GLU A 367 0.21 -16.55 1.92
CA GLU A 367 0.03 -15.33 1.13
C GLU A 367 0.62 -15.50 -0.26
N VAL A 368 -0.20 -15.30 -1.30
CA VAL A 368 0.23 -15.48 -2.69
C VAL A 368 0.89 -14.21 -3.19
N SER A 369 2.22 -14.21 -3.20
CA SER A 369 3.08 -13.13 -3.69
C SER A 369 3.08 -11.85 -2.87
N ASN A 370 4.22 -11.18 -2.83
CA ASN A 370 4.36 -9.82 -2.31
C ASN A 370 4.18 -8.78 -3.43
N GLU A 371 3.31 -7.80 -3.21
CA GLU A 371 3.18 -6.61 -4.06
C GLU A 371 3.26 -6.90 -5.57
N PRO A 372 2.36 -7.75 -6.13
CA PRO A 372 2.41 -8.16 -7.55
C PRO A 372 2.25 -6.99 -8.52
N TYR A 373 1.90 -5.82 -8.01
CA TYR A 373 1.80 -4.52 -8.68
C TYR A 373 3.11 -3.72 -8.69
N SER A 374 4.23 -4.27 -8.22
CA SER A 374 5.52 -3.55 -8.09
C SER A 374 6.09 -3.04 -9.42
N GLN A 375 5.69 -3.60 -10.56
CA GLN A 375 5.97 -3.05 -11.90
C GLN A 375 5.41 -1.64 -12.11
N THR A 376 4.46 -1.21 -11.26
CA THR A 376 3.87 0.12 -11.30
C THR A 376 4.59 1.14 -10.42
N PHE A 377 5.61 0.71 -9.68
CA PHE A 377 6.45 1.59 -8.87
C PHE A 377 7.39 2.40 -9.75
N SER A 378 7.65 3.65 -9.36
CA SER A 378 8.59 4.53 -10.05
C SER A 378 10.04 4.17 -9.70
N ASN A 379 10.48 2.97 -10.08
CA ASN A 379 11.81 2.47 -9.76
C ASN A 379 12.68 2.36 -11.01
N SER A 380 13.96 2.73 -10.88
CA SER A 380 14.95 2.63 -11.96
C SER A 380 15.35 1.19 -12.30
N VAL A 381 14.95 0.23 -11.46
CA VAL A 381 15.15 -1.21 -11.65
C VAL A 381 13.78 -1.84 -11.89
N GLY A 382 13.64 -2.57 -13.00
CA GLY A 382 12.38 -3.29 -13.29
C GLY A 382 12.08 -4.33 -12.21
N MET A 383 10.91 -4.21 -11.58
CA MET A 383 10.36 -5.17 -10.62
C MET A 383 8.98 -5.64 -11.07
N GLY A 384 8.45 -6.71 -10.47
CA GLY A 384 7.09 -7.19 -10.75
C GLY A 384 6.93 -7.97 -12.06
N GLY A 385 8.04 -8.47 -12.62
CA GLY A 385 8.02 -9.17 -13.92
C GLY A 385 7.20 -10.47 -13.96
N ALA A 386 6.79 -11.03 -12.82
CA ALA A 386 6.01 -12.27 -12.76
C ALA A 386 4.54 -12.08 -13.18
N PHE A 387 4.01 -10.87 -13.01
CA PHE A 387 2.60 -10.55 -13.26
C PHE A 387 2.48 -9.30 -14.14
N PRO A 388 2.60 -9.47 -15.47
CA PRO A 388 2.44 -8.36 -16.41
C PRO A 388 1.08 -7.65 -16.28
N THR A 389 0.04 -8.40 -15.89
CA THR A 389 -1.32 -7.87 -15.71
C THR A 389 -1.97 -8.36 -14.41
N SER A 390 -2.99 -7.64 -13.94
CA SER A 390 -3.81 -8.09 -12.81
C SER A 390 -4.58 -9.38 -13.12
N ASP A 391 -4.94 -9.64 -14.39
CA ASP A 391 -5.54 -10.91 -14.83
C ASP A 391 -4.60 -12.10 -14.63
N ASP A 392 -3.32 -11.94 -14.95
CA ASP A 392 -2.30 -12.98 -14.74
C ASP A 392 -2.18 -13.33 -13.25
N TYR A 393 -2.24 -12.32 -12.38
CA TYR A 393 -2.20 -12.52 -10.93
C TYR A 393 -3.50 -13.16 -10.41
N VAL A 394 -4.68 -12.71 -10.87
CA VAL A 394 -5.96 -13.34 -10.48
C VAL A 394 -5.99 -14.82 -10.87
N ALA A 395 -5.56 -15.17 -12.08
CA ALA A 395 -5.48 -16.55 -12.54
C ALA A 395 -4.54 -17.38 -11.65
N HIS A 396 -3.40 -16.78 -11.28
CA HIS A 396 -2.42 -17.39 -10.40
C HIS A 396 -2.98 -17.68 -9.00
N VAL A 397 -3.59 -16.68 -8.35
CA VAL A 397 -4.21 -16.82 -7.03
C VAL A 397 -5.27 -17.93 -7.03
N LYS A 398 -6.11 -17.99 -8.08
CA LYS A 398 -7.11 -19.06 -8.22
C LYS A 398 -6.48 -20.45 -8.29
N ALA A 399 -5.44 -20.61 -9.11
CA ALA A 399 -4.76 -21.88 -9.29
C ALA A 399 -4.01 -22.32 -8.03
N VAL A 400 -3.27 -21.42 -7.39
CA VAL A 400 -2.56 -21.68 -6.12
C VAL A 400 -3.56 -22.03 -5.02
N SER A 401 -4.65 -21.27 -4.88
CA SER A 401 -5.68 -21.54 -3.88
C SER A 401 -6.29 -22.94 -4.04
N ALA A 402 -6.64 -23.33 -5.26
CA ALA A 402 -7.15 -24.66 -5.53
C ALA A 402 -6.13 -25.76 -5.19
N ALA A 403 -4.86 -25.55 -5.51
CA ALA A 403 -3.78 -26.51 -5.24
C ALA A 403 -3.51 -26.67 -3.73
N ILE A 404 -3.46 -25.56 -2.98
CA ILE A 404 -3.32 -25.56 -1.51
C ILE A 404 -4.50 -26.29 -0.87
N ARG A 405 -5.74 -25.91 -1.22
CA ARG A 405 -6.95 -26.47 -0.60
C ARG A 405 -7.19 -27.95 -0.92
N LYS A 406 -6.66 -28.44 -2.05
CA LYS A 406 -6.64 -29.88 -2.36
C LYS A 406 -5.80 -30.69 -1.36
N VAL A 407 -4.76 -30.08 -0.79
CA VAL A 407 -3.89 -30.71 0.21
C VAL A 407 -4.41 -30.44 1.62
N ASP A 408 -4.86 -29.22 1.91
CA ASP A 408 -5.38 -28.82 3.21
C ASP A 408 -6.60 -27.90 3.06
N PRO A 409 -7.82 -28.43 3.24
CA PRO A 409 -9.04 -27.63 3.19
C PRO A 409 -9.14 -26.56 4.29
N THR A 410 -8.32 -26.63 5.34
CA THR A 410 -8.32 -25.68 6.47
C THR A 410 -7.30 -24.55 6.33
N ALA A 411 -6.37 -24.69 5.38
CA ALA A 411 -5.41 -23.65 5.02
C ALA A 411 -6.13 -22.41 4.48
N GLN A 412 -5.58 -21.24 4.79
CA GLN A 412 -6.14 -19.95 4.39
C GLN A 412 -5.21 -19.24 3.43
N VAL A 413 -5.79 -18.74 2.34
CA VAL A 413 -5.04 -18.16 1.22
C VAL A 413 -5.21 -16.65 1.18
N GLY A 414 -4.10 -15.93 1.17
CA GLY A 414 -4.03 -14.48 1.11
C GLY A 414 -3.90 -13.96 -0.31
N VAL A 415 -4.55 -12.84 -0.60
CA VAL A 415 -4.39 -12.10 -1.86
C VAL A 415 -3.80 -10.71 -1.58
N ALA A 416 -2.71 -10.36 -2.27
CA ALA A 416 -2.09 -9.05 -2.21
C ALA A 416 -2.80 -8.06 -3.14
N ILE A 417 -3.05 -6.84 -2.66
CA ILE A 417 -3.80 -5.80 -3.37
C ILE A 417 -3.18 -4.41 -3.16
N HIS A 418 -3.36 -3.51 -4.13
CA HIS A 418 -2.99 -2.10 -4.02
C HIS A 418 -4.24 -1.23 -3.84
N ILE A 419 -4.42 -0.65 -2.64
CA ILE A 419 -5.64 0.10 -2.29
C ILE A 419 -5.87 1.39 -3.09
N GLY A 420 -4.78 2.01 -3.58
CA GLY A 420 -4.85 3.26 -4.36
C GLY A 420 -4.94 3.08 -5.87
N ARG A 421 -5.09 1.85 -6.38
CA ARG A 421 -5.12 1.56 -7.83
C ARG A 421 -6.21 0.54 -8.12
N PRO A 422 -7.39 0.95 -8.65
CA PRO A 422 -8.54 0.06 -8.80
C PRO A 422 -8.23 -1.25 -9.52
N ARG A 423 -7.42 -1.21 -10.61
CA ARG A 423 -6.99 -2.39 -11.37
C ARG A 423 -6.15 -3.40 -10.57
N TRP A 424 -5.39 -2.95 -9.58
CA TRP A 424 -4.57 -3.79 -8.69
C TRP A 424 -5.15 -3.94 -7.29
N GLY A 425 -6.34 -3.39 -7.02
CA GLY A 425 -7.02 -3.49 -5.74
C GLY A 425 -8.42 -4.07 -5.90
N ASN A 426 -9.37 -3.18 -6.13
CA ASN A 426 -10.80 -3.49 -6.27
C ASN A 426 -11.06 -4.59 -7.34
N TYR A 427 -10.36 -4.53 -8.48
CA TYR A 427 -10.50 -5.51 -9.55
C TYR A 427 -10.09 -6.92 -9.10
N ILE A 428 -8.97 -7.02 -8.40
CA ILE A 428 -8.46 -8.30 -7.88
C ILE A 428 -9.41 -8.86 -6.84
N LEU A 429 -9.87 -8.02 -5.90
CA LEU A 429 -10.85 -8.44 -4.88
C LEU A 429 -12.10 -9.05 -5.51
N LYS A 430 -12.66 -8.40 -6.53
CA LYS A 430 -13.84 -8.92 -7.23
C LYS A 430 -13.54 -10.20 -8.00
N ASN A 431 -12.51 -10.18 -8.85
CA ASN A 431 -12.29 -11.27 -9.82
C ASN A 431 -11.67 -12.52 -9.20
N ALA A 432 -10.98 -12.41 -8.06
CA ALA A 432 -10.48 -13.54 -7.29
C ALA A 432 -11.44 -13.97 -6.17
N ALA A 433 -12.62 -13.34 -6.03
CA ALA A 433 -13.60 -13.69 -5.00
C ALA A 433 -13.92 -15.19 -5.02
N GLY A 434 -14.04 -15.80 -3.83
CA GLY A 434 -14.13 -17.26 -3.69
C GLY A 434 -12.78 -17.98 -3.54
N SER A 435 -11.68 -17.40 -4.01
CA SER A 435 -10.36 -18.05 -4.03
C SER A 435 -9.39 -17.57 -2.95
N TYR A 436 -9.74 -16.54 -2.18
CA TYR A 436 -8.95 -16.09 -1.03
C TYR A 436 -9.81 -16.10 0.25
N ASP A 437 -9.12 -16.07 1.40
CA ASP A 437 -9.68 -16.06 2.76
C ASP A 437 -9.30 -14.77 3.51
N PHE A 438 -8.20 -14.13 3.11
CA PHE A 438 -7.83 -12.80 3.58
C PHE A 438 -7.20 -11.96 2.46
N ALA A 439 -7.26 -10.63 2.60
CA ALA A 439 -6.60 -9.67 1.73
C ALA A 439 -5.46 -8.95 2.46
N VAL A 440 -4.44 -8.58 1.69
CA VAL A 440 -3.21 -7.93 2.15
C VAL A 440 -2.98 -6.67 1.33
N ALA A 441 -3.11 -5.51 1.96
CA ALA A 441 -3.21 -4.21 1.28
C ALA A 441 -2.04 -3.24 1.52
N HIS A 442 -1.14 -3.61 2.44
CA HIS A 442 0.01 -2.85 2.92
C HIS A 442 -0.33 -1.39 3.27
N TYR A 443 -0.80 -1.17 4.50
CA TYR A 443 -1.36 0.11 4.93
C TYR A 443 -0.31 1.11 5.43
N TYR A 444 0.65 1.44 4.58
CA TYR A 444 1.65 2.48 4.85
C TYR A 444 1.07 3.88 4.90
N GLY A 445 1.67 4.71 5.74
CA GLY A 445 1.54 6.17 5.68
C GLY A 445 2.62 6.79 4.79
N PHE A 446 2.26 7.56 3.76
CA PHE A 446 3.20 8.10 2.76
C PHE A 446 3.47 9.62 2.85
N GLU A 447 2.80 10.31 3.76
CA GLU A 447 2.98 11.73 4.04
C GLU A 447 4.44 12.01 4.44
N ASN A 448 5.01 13.10 3.90
CA ASN A 448 6.42 13.42 4.14
C ASN A 448 6.60 13.99 5.55
N ALA A 449 7.36 13.28 6.38
CA ALA A 449 7.62 13.57 7.79
C ALA A 449 8.44 14.84 8.03
N TYR A 450 9.05 15.40 6.99
CA TYR A 450 9.84 16.64 7.03
C TYR A 450 9.07 17.86 6.52
N LYS A 451 7.85 17.66 5.99
CA LYS A 451 7.00 18.72 5.42
C LYS A 451 5.64 18.83 6.09
N SER A 452 5.19 17.77 6.78
CA SER A 452 3.89 17.71 7.45
C SER A 452 4.04 18.04 8.93
N SER A 453 2.98 18.52 9.57
CA SER A 453 2.97 18.70 11.03
C SER A 453 3.00 17.36 11.75
N PHE A 454 3.41 17.39 13.02
CA PHE A 454 3.47 16.20 13.86
C PHE A 454 2.10 15.52 13.99
N GLU A 455 1.06 16.29 14.32
CA GLU A 455 -0.32 15.81 14.49
C GLU A 455 -0.86 15.18 13.20
N GLU A 456 -0.55 15.76 12.04
CA GLU A 456 -0.98 15.24 10.74
C GLU A 456 -0.37 13.85 10.46
N LEU A 457 0.89 13.66 10.84
CA LEU A 457 1.60 12.38 10.70
C LEU A 457 1.06 11.35 11.70
N VAL A 458 1.00 11.68 12.99
CA VAL A 458 0.70 10.66 14.02
C VAL A 458 -0.80 10.42 14.22
N LEU A 459 -1.68 11.38 13.90
CA LEU A 459 -3.14 11.23 14.03
C LEU A 459 -3.84 11.20 12.66
N GLY A 460 -3.63 12.23 11.82
CA GLY A 460 -4.41 12.41 10.59
C GLY A 460 -4.25 11.26 9.60
N GLN A 461 -3.00 10.92 9.32
CA GLN A 461 -2.62 9.79 8.48
C GLN A 461 -3.13 8.46 9.05
N ASN A 462 -3.12 8.31 10.38
CA ASN A 462 -3.70 7.16 11.04
C ASN A 462 -5.21 7.06 10.82
N TYR A 463 -5.96 8.13 11.00
CA TYR A 463 -7.42 8.09 10.84
C TYR A 463 -7.84 7.86 9.38
N ARG A 464 -7.14 8.45 8.40
CA ARG A 464 -7.40 8.20 6.98
C ARG A 464 -7.20 6.75 6.59
N VAL A 465 -6.13 6.12 7.05
CA VAL A 465 -5.87 4.72 6.72
C VAL A 465 -6.82 3.79 7.45
N LEU A 466 -7.26 4.09 8.69
CA LEU A 466 -8.29 3.28 9.37
C LEU A 466 -9.60 3.31 8.59
N TYR A 467 -9.99 4.47 8.05
CA TYR A 467 -11.13 4.57 7.14
C TYR A 467 -10.91 3.70 5.88
N ARG A 468 -9.72 3.75 5.26
CA ARG A 468 -9.42 2.90 4.09
C ARG A 468 -9.54 1.41 4.41
N ILE A 469 -9.11 0.97 5.59
CA ILE A 469 -9.25 -0.43 6.02
C ILE A 469 -10.74 -0.81 6.11
N GLN A 470 -11.59 0.04 6.69
CA GLN A 470 -13.03 -0.20 6.75
C GLN A 470 -13.65 -0.23 5.35
N GLN A 471 -13.20 0.65 4.45
CA GLN A 471 -13.65 0.71 3.07
C GLN A 471 -13.28 -0.56 2.28
N THR A 472 -12.06 -1.05 2.44
CA THR A 472 -11.63 -2.36 1.90
C THR A 472 -12.45 -3.50 2.50
N GLN A 473 -12.72 -3.49 3.80
CA GLN A 473 -13.55 -4.53 4.43
C GLN A 473 -14.97 -4.55 3.87
N ALA A 474 -15.56 -3.38 3.61
CA ALA A 474 -16.87 -3.28 2.98
C ALA A 474 -16.87 -3.85 1.54
N LEU A 475 -15.81 -3.61 0.76
CA LEU A 475 -15.64 -4.26 -0.56
C LEU A 475 -15.51 -5.78 -0.43
N LEU A 476 -14.72 -6.28 0.51
CA LEU A 476 -14.56 -7.71 0.76
C LEU A 476 -15.89 -8.39 1.06
N ASN A 477 -16.69 -7.78 1.95
CA ASN A 477 -18.02 -8.25 2.30
C ASN A 477 -18.97 -8.24 1.09
N ALA A 478 -18.93 -7.17 0.28
CA ALA A 478 -19.80 -7.04 -0.89
C ALA A 478 -19.47 -8.06 -2.00
N TYR A 479 -18.19 -8.37 -2.21
CA TYR A 479 -17.77 -9.37 -3.22
C TYR A 479 -17.82 -10.81 -2.71
N ASN A 480 -17.90 -11.03 -1.39
CA ASN A 480 -17.96 -12.35 -0.78
C ASN A 480 -19.15 -12.45 0.20
N PRO A 481 -20.41 -12.24 -0.23
CA PRO A 481 -21.55 -12.12 0.67
C PRO A 481 -21.81 -13.37 1.53
N ASN A 482 -21.39 -14.55 1.06
CA ASN A 482 -21.61 -15.84 1.72
C ASN A 482 -20.36 -16.39 2.42
N ARG A 483 -19.27 -15.62 2.50
CA ARG A 483 -18.00 -16.06 3.10
C ARG A 483 -17.43 -14.95 3.96
N ARG A 484 -16.96 -15.30 5.17
CA ARG A 484 -16.21 -14.35 5.99
C ARG A 484 -14.80 -14.22 5.43
N VAL A 485 -14.55 -13.12 4.72
CA VAL A 485 -13.23 -12.73 4.27
C VAL A 485 -12.78 -11.49 5.03
N TYR A 486 -11.52 -11.46 5.44
CA TYR A 486 -10.99 -10.41 6.31
C TYR A 486 -9.65 -9.89 5.80
N GLN A 487 -9.01 -9.02 6.57
CA GLN A 487 -7.71 -8.45 6.23
C GLN A 487 -6.64 -8.91 7.20
N LEU A 488 -5.46 -9.22 6.67
CA LEU A 488 -4.21 -9.26 7.42
C LEU A 488 -3.32 -8.16 6.87
N ASP A 489 -3.03 -7.15 7.70
CA ASP A 489 -2.16 -6.03 7.30
C ASP A 489 -0.71 -6.41 7.57
N THR A 490 -0.15 -7.19 6.65
CA THR A 490 1.10 -7.85 6.94
C THR A 490 2.35 -7.01 6.67
N GLU A 491 2.17 -5.80 6.15
CA GLU A 491 3.22 -4.82 5.95
C GLU A 491 2.68 -3.41 6.22
N TRP A 492 3.12 -2.78 7.30
CA TRP A 492 2.71 -1.40 7.56
C TRP A 492 3.72 -0.65 8.42
N GLY A 493 3.62 0.67 8.37
CA GLY A 493 4.47 1.61 9.09
C GLY A 493 4.34 3.02 8.52
N MET A 494 5.22 3.92 8.96
CA MET A 494 5.37 5.23 8.32
C MET A 494 6.45 5.12 7.25
N HIS A 495 6.12 5.50 6.01
CA HIS A 495 6.94 5.36 4.80
C HIS A 495 7.18 6.76 4.18
N SER A 496 7.78 7.65 4.96
CA SER A 496 8.20 8.96 4.47
C SER A 496 9.55 8.86 3.76
N SER A 497 9.74 9.58 2.67
CA SER A 497 11.08 9.87 2.15
C SER A 497 11.85 10.78 3.09
N GLY A 498 13.18 10.81 2.97
CA GLY A 498 14.00 11.81 3.63
C GLY A 498 13.78 13.22 3.06
N PRO A 499 14.36 14.26 3.68
CA PRO A 499 14.19 15.66 3.28
C PRO A 499 14.73 15.95 1.87
N ASN A 500 15.72 15.20 1.41
CA ASN A 500 16.35 15.35 0.09
C ASN A 500 15.94 14.23 -0.90
N GLY A 501 14.88 13.48 -0.59
CA GLY A 501 14.41 12.37 -1.43
C GLY A 501 15.11 11.03 -1.16
N GLU A 502 15.78 10.89 -0.02
CA GLU A 502 16.32 9.61 0.44
C GLU A 502 15.20 8.57 0.56
N ARG A 503 15.55 7.30 0.32
CA ARG A 503 14.58 6.21 0.47
C ARG A 503 14.08 6.13 1.92
N PRO A 504 12.84 5.68 2.14
CA PRO A 504 12.23 5.60 3.47
C PRO A 504 13.00 4.76 4.48
N ASP A 505 13.75 3.75 4.02
CA ASP A 505 14.66 2.96 4.85
C ASP A 505 15.72 3.83 5.56
N TYR A 506 16.11 4.95 4.95
CA TYR A 506 17.15 5.86 5.45
C TYR A 506 16.58 7.11 6.14
N ALA A 507 15.25 7.24 6.22
CA ALA A 507 14.61 8.37 6.86
C ALA A 507 14.37 8.09 8.35
N ASN A 508 15.22 8.65 9.22
CA ASN A 508 15.19 8.44 10.67
C ASN A 508 13.82 8.74 11.31
N ARG A 509 13.06 9.71 10.79
CA ARG A 509 11.73 10.06 11.31
C ARG A 509 10.74 8.88 11.23
N ASN A 510 10.92 7.93 10.31
CA ASN A 510 10.10 6.72 10.22
C ASN A 510 10.24 5.80 11.45
N GLY A 511 11.40 5.84 12.13
CA GLY A 511 11.74 4.97 13.25
C GLY A 511 11.89 5.65 14.62
N ASN A 512 11.89 6.99 14.68
CA ASN A 512 12.06 7.74 15.93
C ASN A 512 10.73 8.03 16.63
N ILE A 513 10.67 9.05 17.50
CA ILE A 513 9.45 9.40 18.26
C ILE A 513 8.20 9.59 17.38
N ILE A 514 8.34 10.12 16.16
CA ILE A 514 7.21 10.23 15.21
C ILE A 514 6.74 8.84 14.80
N GLY A 515 7.66 7.98 14.36
CA GLY A 515 7.38 6.59 14.01
C GLY A 515 6.76 5.78 15.17
N VAL A 516 7.25 6.01 16.39
CA VAL A 516 6.72 5.39 17.62
C VAL A 516 5.27 5.78 17.84
N LEU A 517 4.94 7.07 17.83
CA LEU A 517 3.56 7.53 18.04
C LEU A 517 2.63 7.15 16.91
N HIS A 518 3.10 7.24 15.66
CA HIS A 518 2.35 6.77 14.50
C HIS A 518 1.95 5.29 14.68
N ARG A 519 2.88 4.42 15.08
CA ARG A 519 2.58 2.99 15.29
C ARG A 519 1.72 2.75 16.54
N ALA A 520 2.02 3.40 17.66
CA ALA A 520 1.25 3.24 18.90
C ALA A 520 -0.24 3.58 18.70
N ILE A 521 -0.51 4.71 18.04
CA ILE A 521 -1.87 5.16 17.74
C ILE A 521 -2.58 4.14 16.83
N ARG A 522 -1.94 3.68 15.75
CA ARG A 522 -2.52 2.64 14.89
C ARG A 522 -2.84 1.37 15.69
N MET A 523 -1.90 0.88 16.49
CA MET A 523 -2.05 -0.33 17.27
C MET A 523 -3.16 -0.24 18.31
N ILE A 524 -3.37 0.94 18.93
CA ILE A 524 -4.53 1.18 19.82
C ILE A 524 -5.83 0.87 19.08
N TYR A 525 -6.03 1.41 17.88
CA TYR A 525 -7.25 1.16 17.10
C TYR A 525 -7.31 -0.25 16.52
N TYR A 526 -6.19 -0.84 16.12
CA TYR A 526 -6.18 -2.23 15.64
C TYR A 526 -6.61 -3.20 16.74
N VAL A 527 -6.05 -3.07 17.94
CA VAL A 527 -6.39 -3.93 19.08
C VAL A 527 -7.82 -3.68 19.56
N ARG A 528 -8.17 -2.40 19.74
CA ARG A 528 -9.46 -2.00 20.28
C ARG A 528 -10.56 -2.28 19.29
N GLU A 529 -10.50 -1.72 18.08
CA GLU A 529 -11.58 -1.72 17.11
C GLU A 529 -11.62 -2.91 16.15
N GLN A 530 -10.48 -3.59 15.97
CA GLN A 530 -10.38 -4.80 15.15
C GLN A 530 -10.90 -4.62 13.72
N PRO A 531 -10.47 -3.57 12.98
CA PRO A 531 -10.87 -3.38 11.60
C PRO A 531 -10.25 -4.43 10.65
N LEU A 532 -9.35 -5.27 11.18
CA LEU A 532 -8.62 -6.36 10.53
C LEU A 532 -8.47 -7.54 11.51
N ALA A 533 -7.99 -8.70 11.06
CA ALA A 533 -7.82 -9.89 11.92
C ALA A 533 -6.39 -10.07 12.47
N GLY A 534 -5.44 -9.28 11.99
CA GLY A 534 -4.05 -9.31 12.41
C GLY A 534 -3.22 -8.35 11.57
N ALA A 535 -2.07 -7.96 12.10
CA ALA A 535 -1.17 -7.05 11.42
C ALA A 535 0.29 -7.34 11.80
N SER A 536 1.21 -7.13 10.88
CA SER A 536 2.65 -7.20 11.12
C SER A 536 3.37 -5.97 10.59
N GLY A 537 4.01 -5.23 11.49
CA GLY A 537 4.76 -4.02 11.14
C GLY A 537 6.08 -4.36 10.43
N TRP A 538 6.45 -3.53 9.47
CA TRP A 538 7.74 -3.60 8.76
C TRP A 538 8.83 -2.87 9.58
N GLN A 539 10.03 -3.41 9.86
CA GLN A 539 10.51 -4.79 9.71
C GLN A 539 11.41 -5.20 10.89
N MET A 540 11.52 -6.50 11.15
CA MET A 540 12.23 -7.05 12.32
C MET A 540 13.73 -6.73 12.34
N LEU A 541 14.44 -6.97 11.23
CA LEU A 541 15.90 -6.92 11.16
C LEU A 541 16.34 -5.98 10.03
N GLY A 542 17.32 -5.12 10.33
CA GLY A 542 18.06 -4.37 9.32
C GLY A 542 19.40 -3.87 9.85
N HIS A 543 19.87 -2.71 9.38
CA HIS A 543 21.26 -2.25 9.60
C HIS A 543 21.31 -0.83 10.15
N SER A 544 22.36 -0.50 10.90
CA SER A 544 22.49 0.80 11.59
C SER A 544 22.51 2.01 10.64
N ARG A 545 22.84 1.79 9.37
CA ARG A 545 22.82 2.80 8.31
C ARG A 545 21.42 3.14 7.78
N GLY A 546 20.38 2.36 8.09
CA GLY A 546 19.04 2.52 7.52
C GLY A 546 17.94 2.16 8.52
N LEU A 547 17.72 3.05 9.50
CA LEU A 547 16.87 2.79 10.67
C LEU A 547 15.40 3.19 10.50
N GLY A 548 14.94 3.43 9.27
CA GLY A 548 13.59 3.91 9.01
C GLY A 548 12.49 2.95 9.49
N PHE A 549 12.73 1.64 9.43
CA PHE A 549 11.73 0.63 9.76
C PHE A 549 12.18 -0.39 10.82
N ASP A 550 13.48 -0.48 11.08
CA ASP A 550 14.09 -1.61 11.76
C ASP A 550 13.75 -1.66 13.25
N ILE A 551 13.33 -2.84 13.72
CA ILE A 551 13.11 -3.10 15.15
C ILE A 551 14.44 -3.47 15.83
N LEU A 552 15.26 -4.26 15.17
CA LEU A 552 16.57 -4.70 15.64
C LEU A 552 17.62 -4.56 14.54
N VAL A 553 18.86 -4.33 14.97
CA VAL A 553 19.96 -3.92 14.09
C VAL A 553 21.04 -4.99 14.11
N THR A 554 21.37 -5.55 12.95
CA THR A 554 22.19 -6.76 12.86
C THR A 554 23.69 -6.51 13.05
N ASP A 555 24.17 -5.32 12.72
CA ASP A 555 25.56 -4.88 12.94
C ASP A 555 25.78 -4.28 14.34
N GLN A 556 24.73 -4.11 15.14
CA GLN A 556 24.81 -3.71 16.56
C GLN A 556 23.86 -4.55 17.45
N PRO A 557 24.13 -5.85 17.64
CA PRO A 557 23.20 -6.80 18.31
C PRO A 557 22.75 -6.43 19.73
N SER A 558 23.54 -5.64 20.45
CA SER A 558 23.25 -5.20 21.83
C SER A 558 22.38 -3.94 21.91
N ALA A 559 22.23 -3.20 20.82
CA ALA A 559 21.45 -1.95 20.78
C ALA A 559 19.97 -2.23 20.50
N ARG A 560 19.09 -1.27 20.83
CA ARG A 560 17.65 -1.35 20.59
C ARG A 560 17.14 -0.07 19.96
N THR A 561 16.21 -0.18 19.00
CA THR A 561 15.57 1.02 18.45
C THR A 561 14.44 1.51 19.35
N MET A 562 14.01 2.76 19.17
CA MET A 562 12.82 3.28 19.83
C MET A 562 11.57 2.42 19.52
N LEU A 563 11.45 1.91 18.30
CA LEU A 563 10.38 0.99 17.91
C LEU A 563 10.43 -0.35 18.66
N TYR A 564 11.62 -0.89 18.98
CA TYR A 564 11.72 -2.08 19.84
C TYR A 564 11.02 -1.86 21.18
N TRP A 565 11.30 -0.73 21.84
CA TRP A 565 10.71 -0.42 23.14
C TRP A 565 9.20 -0.20 23.06
N LEU A 566 8.71 0.39 21.97
CA LEU A 566 7.27 0.45 21.70
C LEU A 566 6.66 -0.96 21.70
N TYR A 567 7.13 -1.87 20.85
CA TYR A 567 6.55 -3.21 20.74
C TYR A 567 6.73 -4.02 22.03
N TYR A 568 7.89 -3.91 22.68
CA TYR A 568 8.19 -4.56 23.95
C TYR A 568 7.14 -4.23 25.02
N HIS A 569 6.83 -2.93 25.19
CA HIS A 569 5.84 -2.48 26.17
C HIS A 569 4.40 -2.71 25.69
N PHE A 570 4.10 -2.42 24.42
CA PHE A 570 2.73 -2.49 23.89
C PHE A 570 2.17 -3.89 23.97
N ILE A 571 2.89 -4.92 23.49
CA ILE A 571 2.43 -6.31 23.52
C ILE A 571 2.11 -6.77 24.95
N ARG A 572 2.89 -6.31 25.94
CA ARG A 572 2.68 -6.62 27.36
C ARG A 572 1.49 -5.90 27.99
N HIS A 573 0.96 -4.87 27.33
CA HIS A 573 -0.22 -4.11 27.76
C HIS A 573 -1.47 -4.41 26.93
N VAL A 574 -1.43 -5.50 26.15
CA VAL A 574 -2.63 -6.08 25.53
C VAL A 574 -3.06 -7.32 26.33
N GLY A 575 -4.03 -7.11 27.22
CA GLY A 575 -4.69 -8.17 27.98
C GLY A 575 -5.55 -9.08 27.10
N ASP A 576 -6.42 -9.88 27.73
CA ASP A 576 -7.26 -10.85 27.04
C ASP A 576 -8.55 -10.23 26.49
N SER A 577 -9.08 -9.20 27.16
CA SER A 577 -10.32 -8.53 26.76
C SER A 577 -10.16 -7.02 26.71
N VAL A 578 -10.78 -6.37 25.72
CA VAL A 578 -10.93 -4.91 25.65
C VAL A 578 -11.92 -4.46 26.72
N VAL A 579 -11.58 -3.41 27.45
CA VAL A 579 -12.49 -2.77 28.40
C VAL A 579 -13.18 -1.62 27.69
N GLU A 580 -14.51 -1.67 27.63
CA GLU A 580 -15.31 -0.58 27.06
C GLU A 580 -15.28 0.64 27.99
N PHE A 581 -15.26 1.82 27.37
CA PHE A 581 -15.19 3.09 28.09
C PHE A 581 -15.90 4.19 27.33
N GLN A 582 -16.18 5.27 28.04
CA GLN A 582 -16.67 6.52 27.50
C GLN A 582 -15.98 7.68 28.21
N GLY A 583 -15.88 8.82 27.55
CA GLY A 583 -15.20 9.96 28.13
C GLY A 583 -15.00 11.12 27.16
N THR A 584 -14.18 12.06 27.57
CA THR A 584 -13.76 13.20 26.76
C THR A 584 -12.27 13.15 26.46
N ALA A 585 -11.87 13.84 25.40
CA ALA A 585 -10.46 14.16 25.11
C ALA A 585 -10.39 15.48 24.31
N PRO A 586 -9.23 16.17 24.29
CA PRO A 586 -8.95 17.18 23.28
C PRO A 586 -9.06 16.56 21.89
N PHE A 587 -9.63 17.29 20.94
CA PHE A 587 -9.79 16.84 19.54
C PHE A 587 -8.94 17.71 18.62
N VAL A 588 -8.51 17.12 17.51
CA VAL A 588 -7.82 17.81 16.43
C VAL A 588 -8.60 17.62 15.13
N THR A 589 -8.67 18.69 14.34
CA THR A 589 -9.24 18.68 12.99
C THR A 589 -8.11 18.55 11.98
N MET A 590 -8.22 17.58 11.07
CA MET A 590 -7.16 17.20 10.13
C MET A 590 -7.73 16.98 8.73
N ARG A 591 -6.85 16.79 7.74
CA ARG A 591 -7.27 16.55 6.36
C ARG A 591 -7.92 15.17 6.21
N GLY A 592 -9.06 15.13 5.52
CA GLY A 592 -9.76 13.92 5.10
C GLY A 592 -9.12 13.26 3.86
N LEU A 593 -9.88 12.36 3.22
CA LEU A 593 -9.35 11.57 2.09
C LEU A 593 -9.39 12.29 0.74
N ALA A 594 -10.30 13.24 0.56
CA ALA A 594 -10.49 13.96 -0.71
C ALA A 594 -10.76 15.45 -0.50
N GLY A 595 -10.12 16.29 -1.31
CA GLY A 595 -10.36 17.74 -1.36
C GLY A 595 -10.27 18.42 0.01
N ASP A 596 -11.26 19.28 0.28
CA ASP A 596 -11.40 20.05 1.53
C ASP A 596 -12.10 19.25 2.66
N GLN A 597 -12.27 17.93 2.51
CA GLN A 597 -12.84 17.12 3.58
C GLN A 597 -11.96 17.24 4.83
N GLN A 598 -12.59 17.43 5.98
CA GLN A 598 -11.95 17.39 7.28
C GLN A 598 -12.39 16.15 8.05
N ILE A 599 -11.48 15.61 8.84
CA ILE A 599 -11.76 14.56 9.82
C ILE A 599 -11.37 15.08 11.19
N GLU A 600 -12.13 14.68 12.20
CA GLU A 600 -11.86 15.02 13.59
C GLU A 600 -11.64 13.74 14.37
N GLY A 601 -10.75 13.81 15.36
CA GLY A 601 -10.58 12.72 16.30
C GLY A 601 -9.78 13.15 17.53
N PRO A 602 -9.74 12.28 18.55
CA PRO A 602 -9.06 12.59 19.80
C PRO A 602 -7.56 12.75 19.57
N MET A 603 -6.98 13.76 20.19
CA MET A 603 -5.53 13.96 20.32
C MET A 603 -4.89 12.87 21.18
N THR A 604 -5.66 12.27 22.09
CA THR A 604 -5.20 11.27 23.04
C THR A 604 -5.92 9.90 22.91
N PRO A 605 -5.64 9.12 21.85
CA PRO A 605 -6.16 7.76 21.73
C PRO A 605 -5.82 6.90 22.95
N LEU A 606 -6.78 6.08 23.37
CA LEU A 606 -6.70 5.23 24.55
C LEU A 606 -7.07 3.78 24.23
N LEU A 607 -6.29 2.84 24.78
CA LEU A 607 -6.62 1.43 24.89
C LEU A 607 -6.70 1.04 26.36
N LEU A 608 -7.82 0.42 26.75
CA LEU A 608 -7.96 -0.28 28.04
C LEU A 608 -8.19 -1.76 27.75
N THR A 609 -7.41 -2.62 28.39
CA THR A 609 -7.62 -4.07 28.36
C THR A 609 -7.49 -4.67 29.75
N THR A 610 -7.95 -5.90 29.91
CA THR A 610 -7.89 -6.63 31.17
C THR A 610 -7.51 -8.08 30.94
N ASP A 611 -6.89 -8.72 31.93
CA ASP A 611 -6.63 -10.15 31.92
C ASP A 611 -7.94 -10.97 32.04
N ALA A 612 -7.86 -12.27 31.77
CA ALA A 612 -9.02 -13.16 31.79
C ALA A 612 -9.77 -13.16 33.13
N GLN A 613 -9.08 -12.91 34.25
CA GLN A 613 -9.67 -12.89 35.59
C GLN A 613 -10.08 -11.48 36.06
N LYS A 614 -9.89 -10.45 35.23
CA LYS A 614 -10.15 -9.04 35.58
C LYS A 614 -9.40 -8.55 36.83
N ARG A 615 -8.23 -9.13 37.10
CA ARG A 615 -7.33 -8.76 38.21
C ARG A 615 -6.34 -7.68 37.81
N GLN A 616 -6.08 -7.53 36.51
CA GLN A 616 -5.20 -6.50 35.99
C GLN A 616 -5.92 -5.67 34.93
N VAL A 617 -5.71 -4.36 34.99
CA VAL A 617 -6.15 -3.42 33.95
C VAL A 617 -4.91 -2.81 33.33
N PHE A 618 -4.74 -3.01 32.03
CA PHE A 618 -3.66 -2.45 31.23
C PHE A 618 -4.17 -1.25 30.46
N CYS A 619 -3.46 -0.13 30.58
CA CYS A 619 -3.78 1.10 29.86
C CYS A 619 -2.63 1.46 28.93
N VAL A 620 -2.96 1.78 27.67
CA VAL A 620 -2.05 2.43 26.72
C VAL A 620 -2.67 3.75 26.30
N LEU A 621 -1.98 4.85 26.64
CA LEU A 621 -2.40 6.20 26.31
C LEU A 621 -1.36 6.81 25.37
N ALA A 622 -1.79 7.38 24.25
CA ALA A 622 -0.92 8.17 23.39
C ALA A 622 -1.29 9.66 23.49
N ASN A 623 -0.33 10.56 23.35
CA ASN A 623 -0.56 11.98 23.12
C ASN A 623 0.05 12.38 21.78
N GLY A 624 -0.81 12.60 20.79
CA GLY A 624 -0.41 12.97 19.44
C GLY A 624 -0.16 14.46 19.24
N SER A 625 -0.15 15.29 20.29
CA SER A 625 0.28 16.69 20.19
C SER A 625 1.78 16.83 20.40
N TRP A 626 2.40 17.72 19.63
CA TRP A 626 3.80 18.06 19.85
C TRP A 626 4.04 18.91 21.11
N THR A 627 3.10 19.80 21.44
CA THR A 627 3.32 20.87 22.45
C THR A 627 2.38 20.82 23.64
N GLN A 628 1.24 20.13 23.55
CA GLN A 628 0.21 20.17 24.57
C GLN A 628 0.26 18.95 25.50
N ASP A 629 0.58 19.21 26.77
CA ASP A 629 0.33 18.28 27.86
C ASP A 629 -1.17 18.21 28.16
N VAL A 630 -1.69 17.00 28.43
CA VAL A 630 -3.12 16.77 28.60
C VAL A 630 -3.42 16.26 30.02
N PRO A 631 -4.23 16.98 30.82
CA PRO A 631 -4.74 16.46 32.08
C PRO A 631 -5.51 15.15 31.87
N CYS A 632 -5.25 14.16 32.71
CA CYS A 632 -5.80 12.82 32.56
C CYS A 632 -6.46 12.31 33.85
N ARG A 633 -7.64 11.71 33.69
CA ARG A 633 -8.40 11.03 34.74
C ARG A 633 -8.98 9.74 34.19
N LEU A 634 -8.59 8.60 34.75
CA LEU A 634 -9.19 7.29 34.46
C LEU A 634 -9.97 6.82 35.68
N LEU A 635 -11.28 6.66 35.54
CA LEU A 635 -12.15 6.09 36.57
C LEU A 635 -12.54 4.65 36.17
N ILE A 636 -12.01 3.67 36.88
CA ILE A 636 -12.31 2.26 36.67
C ILE A 636 -13.27 1.79 37.76
N LYS A 637 -14.55 1.68 37.41
CA LYS A 637 -15.61 1.22 38.31
C LYS A 637 -15.55 -0.28 38.52
N ASN A 638 -15.95 -0.72 39.72
CA ASN A 638 -15.98 -2.14 40.12
C ASN A 638 -14.61 -2.79 40.05
N PHE A 639 -13.58 -2.03 40.42
CA PHE A 639 -12.20 -2.43 40.48
C PHE A 639 -11.52 -1.65 41.59
N GLN A 640 -10.87 -2.36 42.51
CA GLN A 640 -10.09 -1.77 43.59
C GLN A 640 -8.67 -2.24 43.41
N GLY A 641 -7.82 -1.36 42.86
CA GLY A 641 -6.45 -1.71 42.53
C GLY A 641 -5.46 -0.59 42.80
N ARG A 642 -4.19 -0.95 42.76
CA ARG A 642 -3.03 -0.07 42.93
C ARG A 642 -2.27 0.03 41.62
N LEU A 643 -1.49 1.10 41.46
CA LEU A 643 -0.53 1.20 40.36
C LEU A 643 0.59 0.18 40.56
N ALA A 644 0.70 -0.78 39.64
CA ALA A 644 1.76 -1.78 39.64
C ALA A 644 2.90 -1.43 38.66
N PHE A 645 2.59 -0.67 37.61
CA PHE A 645 3.54 -0.31 36.56
C PHE A 645 3.16 1.01 35.90
N ALA A 646 4.15 1.88 35.66
CA ALA A 646 3.98 3.05 34.81
C ALA A 646 5.29 3.39 34.06
N LYS A 647 5.28 3.27 32.73
CA LYS A 647 6.39 3.67 31.85
C LYS A 647 5.92 4.62 30.77
N LEU A 648 6.75 5.61 30.48
CA LEU A 648 6.53 6.61 29.44
C LEU A 648 7.60 6.47 28.35
N LEU A 649 7.18 6.45 27.10
CA LEU A 649 8.03 6.60 25.91
C LEU A 649 7.88 8.02 25.37
N SER A 650 8.97 8.77 25.27
CA SER A 650 8.96 10.18 24.82
C SER A 650 10.35 10.59 24.35
N ASP A 651 10.42 11.51 23.40
CA ASP A 651 11.65 12.22 23.04
C ASP A 651 11.32 13.62 22.55
N ASP A 652 12.02 14.64 23.06
CA ASP A 652 11.81 16.04 22.70
C ASP A 652 12.52 16.43 21.39
N ASP A 653 13.27 15.50 20.77
CA ASP A 653 14.00 15.71 19.52
C ASP A 653 13.36 14.93 18.35
N LEU A 654 12.70 15.69 17.45
CA LEU A 654 12.08 15.17 16.22
C LEU A 654 13.05 14.51 15.25
N ASP A 655 14.36 14.76 15.37
CA ASP A 655 15.39 14.27 14.47
C ASP A 655 16.36 13.29 15.13
N ARG A 656 16.12 12.94 16.41
CA ARG A 656 16.95 11.96 17.11
C ARG A 656 17.01 10.65 16.31
N PRO A 657 18.22 10.08 16.11
CA PRO A 657 18.35 8.76 15.52
C PRO A 657 17.54 7.70 16.28
N PRO A 658 16.87 6.75 15.60
CA PRO A 658 16.05 5.73 16.24
C PRO A 658 16.81 4.77 17.16
N LEU A 659 18.12 4.58 16.95
CA LEU A 659 18.93 3.60 17.66
C LEU A 659 19.39 4.14 19.02
N LEU A 660 19.10 3.40 20.09
CA LEU A 660 19.43 3.77 21.45
C LEU A 660 20.56 2.89 21.98
N THR A 661 21.60 3.53 22.51
CA THR A 661 22.67 2.87 23.29
C THR A 661 22.26 2.62 24.74
N SER A 662 21.29 3.40 25.25
CA SER A 662 20.63 3.20 26.54
C SER A 662 19.17 3.65 26.46
N PRO A 663 18.23 2.89 27.04
CA PRO A 663 16.82 3.24 27.00
C PRO A 663 16.44 4.36 27.97
N ASN A 664 17.26 4.68 28.97
CA ASN A 664 16.83 5.46 30.14
C ASN A 664 16.29 6.87 29.82
N ASN A 665 16.76 7.49 28.74
CA ASN A 665 16.31 8.82 28.34
C ASN A 665 14.97 8.78 27.56
N PHE A 666 14.65 7.63 26.97
CA PHE A 666 13.46 7.42 26.15
C PHE A 666 12.36 6.69 26.93
N VAL A 667 12.72 5.64 27.65
CA VAL A 667 11.85 4.81 28.51
C VAL A 667 11.97 5.27 29.96
N ARG A 668 11.01 6.04 30.45
CA ARG A 668 11.06 6.66 31.79
C ARG A 668 10.09 5.99 32.74
N ASP A 669 10.52 5.75 33.98
CA ASP A 669 9.61 5.42 35.08
C ASP A 669 8.89 6.69 35.54
N VAL A 670 7.56 6.67 35.46
CA VAL A 670 6.74 7.82 35.84
C VAL A 670 5.75 7.46 36.94
N SER A 671 5.95 6.35 37.65
CA SER A 671 4.99 5.85 38.65
C SER A 671 4.69 6.87 39.75
N LYS A 672 5.66 7.72 40.10
CA LYS A 672 5.49 8.81 41.09
C LYS A 672 4.67 10.00 40.59
N ASN A 673 4.44 10.11 39.28
CA ASN A 673 3.71 11.22 38.67
C ASN A 673 2.22 10.92 38.52
N TRP A 674 1.77 9.73 38.93
CA TRP A 674 0.40 9.26 38.78
C TRP A 674 -0.18 8.91 40.14
N ASN A 675 -1.24 9.60 40.51
CA ASN A 675 -1.95 9.39 41.77
C ASN A 675 -3.05 8.36 41.56
N VAL A 676 -3.13 7.38 42.47
CA VAL A 676 -4.18 6.37 42.47
C VAL A 676 -4.94 6.42 43.78
N GLU A 677 -6.25 6.64 43.67
CA GLU A 677 -7.19 6.72 44.78
C GLU A 677 -8.24 5.62 44.62
N ILE A 678 -8.66 5.01 45.73
CA ILE A 678 -9.76 4.05 45.74
C ILE A 678 -10.91 4.70 46.48
N ASP A 679 -12.05 4.85 45.81
CA ASP A 679 -13.25 5.43 46.39
C ASP A 679 -14.51 4.71 45.87
N GLY A 680 -15.45 4.41 46.76
CA GLY A 680 -16.75 3.83 46.39
C GLY A 680 -16.69 2.53 45.58
N GLY A 681 -15.63 1.71 45.72
CA GLY A 681 -15.43 0.50 44.93
C GLY A 681 -14.94 0.73 43.49
N ALA A 682 -14.46 1.93 43.19
CA ALA A 682 -13.78 2.29 41.96
C ALA A 682 -12.32 2.68 42.24
N THR A 683 -11.48 2.50 41.24
CA THR A 683 -10.11 3.01 41.24
C THR A 683 -10.06 4.23 40.33
N GLN A 684 -9.54 5.32 40.86
CA GLN A 684 -9.32 6.55 40.13
C GLN A 684 -7.82 6.79 39.96
N VAL A 685 -7.40 6.99 38.71
CA VAL A 685 -6.02 7.32 38.34
C VAL A 685 -5.99 8.74 37.80
N ARG A 686 -5.13 9.60 38.34
CA ARG A 686 -4.97 11.00 37.93
C ARG A 686 -3.53 11.33 37.63
N GLY A 687 -3.31 12.16 36.62
CA GLY A 687 -1.99 12.66 36.24
C GLY A 687 -2.06 13.58 35.05
N THR A 688 -0.89 13.91 34.50
CA THR A 688 -0.75 14.65 33.25
C THR A 688 -0.09 13.75 32.24
N LEU A 689 -0.70 13.60 31.06
CA LEU A 689 -0.10 12.90 29.94
C LEU A 689 0.76 13.89 29.13
N PRO A 690 2.10 13.75 29.14
CA PRO A 690 2.96 14.70 28.44
C PRO A 690 2.71 14.71 26.93
N ALA A 691 3.01 15.83 26.28
CA ALA A 691 3.06 15.92 24.83
C ALA A 691 3.95 14.83 24.21
N HIS A 692 3.68 14.48 22.94
CA HIS A 692 4.47 13.59 22.10
C HIS A 692 4.92 12.30 22.82
N SER A 693 3.99 11.64 23.52
CA SER A 693 4.35 10.51 24.38
C SER A 693 3.38 9.33 24.30
N VAL A 694 3.88 8.15 24.65
CA VAL A 694 3.08 6.93 24.87
C VAL A 694 3.29 6.45 26.29
N LEU A 695 2.21 6.39 27.06
CA LEU A 695 2.20 5.94 28.44
C LEU A 695 1.59 4.53 28.54
N PHE A 696 2.29 3.68 29.27
CA PHE A 696 1.87 2.33 29.63
C PHE A 696 1.63 2.25 31.13
N LEU A 697 0.40 1.95 31.55
CA LEU A 697 0.03 1.75 32.95
C LEU A 697 -0.49 0.32 33.16
N THR A 698 -0.16 -0.28 34.30
CA THR A 698 -0.85 -1.48 34.79
C THR A 698 -1.37 -1.22 36.19
N LEU A 699 -2.68 -1.42 36.37
CA LEU A 699 -3.32 -1.49 37.67
C LEU A 699 -3.50 -2.95 38.06
N GLU A 700 -3.20 -3.29 39.30
CA GLU A 700 -3.38 -4.62 39.84
C GLU A 700 -4.36 -4.57 41.01
N GLN A 701 -5.31 -5.50 41.03
CA GLN A 701 -6.30 -5.62 42.09
C GLN A 701 -5.60 -5.75 43.45
N SER A 702 -6.02 -4.92 44.40
CA SER A 702 -5.56 -5.00 45.78
C SER A 702 -6.02 -6.33 46.37
N ARG A 703 -5.12 -7.03 47.08
CA ARG A 703 -5.43 -8.31 47.73
C ARG A 703 -6.49 -8.15 48.82
#